data_AF-A0AAV1P0H7-F1
#
_entry.id   AF-A0AAV1P0H7-F1
#
_cell.length_a   1.000
_cell.length_b   1.000
_cell.length_c   1.000
_cell.angle_alpha   90.00
_cell.angle_beta   90.00
_cell.angle_gamma   90.00
#
_symmetry.space_group_name_H-M   'P 1'
#
loop_
_entity.id
_entity.type
_entity.pdbx_description
1 polymer ?
#
loop_
_entity_poly.entity_id
_entity_poly.type
_entity_poly.pdbx_seq_one_letter_code
_entity_poly.pdbx_strand_id
1 'polypeptide(L)'
;MYGCACACDLDRRAKAHKYEYVEQAKYLEQVLIHSPAVVEARKVLSVKTKMKKGVEEPFLLLSETCLYKVNLPLTKGCPSASLGVLEKRFEKCVERIKVICAALAIASNVAINSRYREIFNNIVMSRVLLIRCSNPARVIFPLLTITAAVPLINMQIKVTKMNDFPDTDSSAYRQTADGHEDDLVISTKNGKVQGKLLSVPGGDVRAFLGIPYGKPPIGKLRFRAPEPAERWESMKDATAFPNSCFQLPDTAFPGFIGAEMWNPNTPLSEDCLYLNVWSPRLNKTHPQPSPLAPVLVWIYGGGFTVGTSSADIYDGRFLSKFEGVVVVSMNYRLGAFGFLSLPNNNNIKGNAGLLDQRLALQWVANNIAAFGGDASKVTLFGESAGSASVGFHLLSPGSHDLFQRAVMQSGSPNAPSATISQTVAWDRSVKLATLLDCPTSHPDQLEACLQKADARKIASKQYDILKKPTLLAFPFLPHVDGDFLPDEIEVLLQTGKLPKKDVLFGLNKDEGTYFLVYGMPGYTNTGESPISREQYLNGVAIAMADSSDVAREATIFQYTDWADENNKIKNRDSLGSVVGDQQFVCPVLEFAHRYSQRGGKTFLYFFDHQSSTNPWPAWMGVMHGYEIEFVFGMPLDVSLGYTKNEVNMTKKFMKHWCNFARTGNPGIDGALWPVFTPANQEYVTLNYNHPEQKKMMRAKECHLWKKLIPNIQKVSDDLLTCVTANGMTLHCNYTFFIILLVITLTNW
;
A
#
# COMPACT_ATOMS: atom_id res chain seq x y z
N MET A 1 -4.30 -29.19 -48.03
CA MET A 1 -4.38 -30.67 -47.99
C MET A 1 -3.32 -31.13 -47.02
N TYR A 2 -3.52 -31.75 -45.87
CA TYR A 2 -4.64 -32.16 -45.00
C TYR A 2 -3.93 -32.32 -43.63
N GLY A 3 -4.39 -31.89 -42.47
CA GLY A 3 -5.78 -31.79 -42.03
C GLY A 3 -6.35 -33.16 -41.69
N CYS A 4 -5.66 -34.01 -40.92
CA CYS A 4 -6.24 -35.18 -40.24
C CYS A 4 -5.20 -35.84 -39.30
N ALA A 5 -5.11 -35.42 -38.03
CA ALA A 5 -4.45 -36.22 -36.98
C ALA A 5 -4.86 -35.90 -35.53
N CYS A 6 -5.46 -34.75 -35.21
CA CYS A 6 -5.76 -34.40 -33.80
C CYS A 6 -7.22 -34.62 -33.34
N ALA A 7 -8.07 -35.27 -34.14
CA ALA A 7 -9.49 -35.45 -33.77
C ALA A 7 -9.78 -36.76 -33.00
N CYS A 8 -8.86 -37.73 -32.97
CA CYS A 8 -9.13 -39.04 -32.36
C CYS A 8 -8.71 -39.20 -30.89
N ASP A 9 -8.00 -38.23 -30.29
CA ASP A 9 -7.52 -38.36 -28.90
C ASP A 9 -8.36 -37.57 -27.86
N LEU A 10 -9.19 -36.62 -28.31
CA LEU A 10 -10.09 -35.85 -27.45
C LEU A 10 -11.37 -36.63 -27.07
N ASP A 11 -11.81 -37.58 -27.90
CA ASP A 11 -13.06 -38.33 -27.68
C ASP A 11 -12.90 -39.50 -26.68
N ARG A 12 -11.66 -39.96 -26.44
CA ARG A 12 -11.39 -40.98 -25.40
C ARG A 12 -11.31 -40.40 -23.99
N ARG A 13 -10.84 -39.16 -23.80
CA ARG A 13 -10.76 -38.51 -22.47
C ARG A 13 -12.10 -38.00 -21.96
N ALA A 14 -13.04 -37.66 -22.84
CA ALA A 14 -14.37 -37.21 -22.45
C ALA A 14 -15.27 -38.32 -21.87
N LYS A 15 -15.04 -39.59 -22.24
CA LYS A 15 -15.81 -40.73 -21.70
C LYS A 15 -15.37 -41.19 -20.31
N ALA A 16 -14.11 -40.95 -19.91
CA ALA A 16 -13.62 -41.32 -18.59
C ALA A 16 -14.13 -40.40 -17.46
N HIS A 17 -14.26 -39.10 -17.70
CA HIS A 17 -14.71 -38.12 -16.69
C HIS A 17 -16.21 -38.16 -16.36
N LYS A 18 -17.03 -38.87 -17.15
CA LYS A 18 -18.48 -38.96 -16.93
C LYS A 18 -18.88 -40.04 -15.92
N TYR A 19 -18.02 -41.03 -15.68
CA TYR A 19 -18.29 -42.12 -14.73
C TYR A 19 -17.94 -41.76 -13.27
N GLU A 20 -16.93 -40.92 -13.05
CA GLU A 20 -16.47 -40.52 -11.71
C GLU A 20 -17.46 -39.58 -10.96
N TYR A 21 -18.18 -38.72 -11.69
CA TYR A 21 -19.16 -37.79 -11.11
C TYR A 21 -20.47 -38.47 -10.65
N VAL A 22 -20.80 -39.63 -11.21
CA VAL A 22 -22.05 -40.35 -10.88
C VAL A 22 -21.92 -41.16 -9.60
N GLU A 23 -20.72 -41.66 -9.27
CA GLU A 23 -20.46 -42.34 -8.00
C GLU A 23 -20.38 -41.37 -6.81
N GLN A 24 -19.81 -40.17 -7.00
CA GLN A 24 -19.76 -39.14 -5.94
C GLN A 24 -21.14 -38.59 -5.56
N ALA A 25 -22.07 -38.51 -6.52
CA ALA A 25 -23.45 -38.08 -6.27
C ALA A 25 -24.24 -39.09 -5.42
N LYS A 26 -24.05 -40.40 -5.63
CA LYS A 26 -24.69 -41.47 -4.85
C LYS A 26 -24.18 -41.54 -3.40
N TYR A 27 -22.92 -41.17 -3.16
CA TYR A 27 -22.34 -41.11 -1.82
C TYR A 27 -22.89 -39.94 -0.98
N LEU A 28 -23.12 -38.78 -1.61
CA LEU A 28 -23.73 -37.61 -0.96
C LEU A 28 -25.20 -37.83 -0.60
N GLU A 29 -25.93 -38.60 -1.40
CA GLU A 29 -27.34 -38.93 -1.16
C GLU A 29 -27.55 -39.85 0.06
N GLN A 30 -26.65 -40.81 0.30
CA GLN A 30 -26.71 -41.70 1.47
C GLN A 30 -26.36 -41.00 2.80
N VAL A 31 -25.50 -39.98 2.76
CA VAL A 31 -25.06 -39.21 3.95
C VAL A 31 -26.12 -38.23 4.43
N LEU A 32 -26.92 -37.67 3.51
CA LEU A 32 -27.98 -36.69 3.84
C LEU A 32 -29.22 -37.34 4.49
N ILE A 33 -29.50 -38.61 4.21
CA ILE A 33 -30.68 -39.33 4.73
C ILE A 33 -30.55 -39.71 6.21
N HIS A 34 -29.33 -39.79 6.75
CA HIS A 34 -29.05 -40.24 8.12
C HIS A 34 -28.62 -39.13 9.08
N SER A 35 -28.78 -37.86 8.68
CA SER A 35 -28.49 -36.71 9.53
C SER A 35 -29.46 -36.62 10.73
N PRO A 36 -28.96 -36.42 11.98
CA PRO A 36 -29.80 -36.26 13.18
C PRO A 36 -30.87 -35.17 13.05
N ALA A 37 -30.63 -34.14 12.23
CA ALA A 37 -31.57 -33.04 11.99
C ALA A 37 -32.84 -33.46 11.22
N VAL A 38 -32.77 -34.51 10.39
CA VAL A 38 -33.91 -35.01 9.60
C VAL A 38 -34.81 -35.93 10.43
N VAL A 39 -34.24 -36.60 11.44
CA VAL A 39 -35.00 -37.45 12.40
C VAL A 39 -35.81 -36.59 13.37
N GLU A 40 -35.29 -35.43 13.78
CA GLU A 40 -35.99 -34.48 14.66
C GLU A 40 -37.19 -33.83 13.94
N ALA A 41 -37.04 -33.49 12.66
CA ALA A 41 -38.11 -32.90 11.84
C ALA A 41 -39.31 -33.84 11.64
N ARG A 42 -39.10 -35.16 11.61
CA ARG A 42 -40.20 -36.15 11.52
C ARG A 42 -41.00 -36.30 12.81
N LYS A 43 -40.42 -36.03 13.99
CA LYS A 43 -41.15 -36.07 15.28
C LYS A 43 -42.08 -34.87 15.45
N VAL A 44 -41.73 -33.71 14.89
CA VAL A 44 -42.51 -32.48 14.99
C VAL A 44 -43.79 -32.54 14.12
N LEU A 45 -43.78 -33.34 13.05
CA LEU A 45 -44.89 -33.46 12.09
C LEU A 45 -45.99 -34.47 12.46
N SER A 46 -45.88 -35.22 13.57
CA SER A 46 -46.91 -36.22 13.94
C SER A 46 -48.03 -35.71 14.85
N VAL A 47 -48.02 -34.44 15.30
CA VAL A 47 -48.92 -33.99 16.39
C VAL A 47 -50.08 -33.07 15.97
N LYS A 48 -50.23 -32.66 14.71
CA LYS A 48 -51.42 -31.86 14.32
C LYS A 48 -52.04 -32.29 13.00
N THR A 49 -52.72 -33.43 13.03
CA THR A 49 -53.69 -33.87 12.01
C THR A 49 -55.10 -33.39 12.37
N LYS A 50 -55.72 -32.60 11.49
CA LYS A 50 -57.11 -32.76 11.01
C LYS A 50 -57.49 -31.57 10.12
N MET A 51 -57.39 -31.73 8.79
CA MET A 51 -58.48 -31.37 7.88
C MET A 51 -58.21 -31.89 6.44
N LYS A 52 -59.12 -32.77 6.01
CA LYS A 52 -59.61 -33.12 4.66
C LYS A 52 -58.62 -33.38 3.50
N LYS A 53 -58.68 -34.64 3.04
CA LYS A 53 -58.21 -35.22 1.78
C LYS A 53 -58.47 -34.30 0.58
N GLY A 54 -57.42 -34.00 -0.17
CA GLY A 54 -57.52 -33.35 -1.48
C GLY A 54 -56.27 -32.63 -1.98
N VAL A 55 -55.05 -33.00 -1.58
CA VAL A 55 -53.81 -32.44 -2.15
C VAL A 55 -52.67 -33.46 -2.04
N GLU A 56 -52.74 -34.55 -2.80
CA GLU A 56 -51.58 -35.42 -3.05
C GLU A 56 -51.61 -35.83 -4.52
N GLU A 57 -51.33 -34.90 -5.44
CA GLU A 57 -50.92 -35.24 -6.82
C GLU A 57 -50.38 -34.08 -7.73
N PRO A 58 -49.81 -32.97 -7.21
CA PRO A 58 -48.97 -32.13 -8.09
C PRO A 58 -47.54 -31.83 -7.61
N PHE A 59 -47.05 -32.39 -6.50
CA PHE A 59 -45.70 -32.07 -6.01
C PHE A 59 -44.56 -32.94 -6.57
N LEU A 60 -44.87 -34.04 -7.27
CA LEU A 60 -43.86 -34.97 -7.82
C LEU A 60 -43.50 -34.74 -9.29
N LEU A 61 -44.07 -33.74 -9.96
CA LEU A 61 -43.76 -33.43 -11.37
C LEU A 61 -42.93 -32.15 -11.60
N LEU A 62 -42.44 -31.50 -10.54
CA LEU A 62 -41.67 -30.25 -10.62
C LEU A 62 -40.15 -30.44 -10.51
N SER A 63 -39.65 -31.65 -10.21
CA SER A 63 -38.21 -31.89 -10.04
C SER A 63 -37.46 -32.36 -11.31
N GLU A 64 -38.12 -32.57 -12.45
CA GLU A 64 -37.49 -33.17 -13.64
C GLU A 64 -37.42 -32.31 -14.91
N THR A 65 -37.82 -31.03 -14.92
CA THR A 65 -37.91 -30.29 -16.21
C THR A 65 -37.24 -28.92 -16.32
N CYS A 66 -36.30 -28.54 -15.44
CA CYS A 66 -35.61 -27.23 -15.57
C CYS A 66 -34.08 -27.24 -15.33
N LEU A 67 -33.37 -28.32 -15.62
CA LEU A 67 -31.90 -28.34 -15.59
C LEU A 67 -31.31 -29.07 -16.80
N TYR A 68 -31.18 -28.35 -17.92
CA TYR A 68 -30.20 -28.65 -18.95
C TYR A 68 -29.53 -27.34 -19.39
N LYS A 69 -28.32 -27.08 -18.88
CA LYS A 69 -27.41 -26.06 -19.41
C LYS A 69 -26.53 -26.74 -20.47
N VAL A 70 -26.77 -26.40 -21.73
CA VAL A 70 -25.86 -26.72 -22.84
C VAL A 70 -24.81 -25.61 -22.90
N ASN A 71 -23.55 -25.96 -22.67
CA ASN A 71 -22.40 -25.12 -23.02
C ASN A 71 -22.15 -25.24 -24.53
N LEU A 72 -22.29 -24.15 -25.28
CA LEU A 72 -21.77 -24.03 -26.65
C LEU A 72 -21.03 -22.69 -26.80
N PRO A 73 -19.85 -22.67 -27.46
CA PRO A 73 -19.08 -21.46 -27.69
C PRO A 73 -19.74 -20.58 -28.75
N LEU A 74 -19.83 -19.28 -28.48
CA LEU A 74 -20.32 -18.27 -29.42
C LEU A 74 -19.37 -18.18 -30.63
N THR A 75 -19.76 -18.78 -31.75
CA THR A 75 -19.27 -18.42 -33.07
C THR A 75 -20.43 -17.93 -33.93
N LYS A 76 -20.14 -16.92 -34.75
CA LYS A 76 -21.08 -16.07 -35.48
C LYS A 76 -22.12 -16.86 -36.32
N GLY A 77 -23.39 -16.47 -36.18
CA GLY A 77 -24.46 -16.66 -37.17
C GLY A 77 -25.37 -17.89 -36.98
N CYS A 78 -26.64 -17.67 -36.58
CA CYS A 78 -27.75 -18.59 -36.88
C CYS A 78 -29.14 -17.92 -36.76
N PRO A 79 -30.18 -18.45 -37.43
CA PRO A 79 -31.32 -17.67 -37.94
C PRO A 79 -32.57 -17.64 -37.04
N SER A 80 -33.47 -16.71 -37.35
CA SER A 80 -34.62 -16.21 -36.58
C SER A 80 -35.82 -17.15 -36.36
N ALA A 81 -35.64 -18.47 -36.26
CA ALA A 81 -36.76 -19.42 -36.12
C ALA A 81 -36.90 -20.11 -34.75
N SER A 82 -35.95 -19.94 -33.83
CA SER A 82 -35.93 -20.65 -32.53
C SER A 82 -36.27 -19.81 -31.29
N LEU A 83 -36.52 -18.50 -31.42
CA LEU A 83 -36.99 -17.65 -30.30
C LEU A 83 -38.50 -17.78 -30.00
N GLY A 84 -39.34 -17.94 -31.03
CA GLY A 84 -40.80 -17.92 -30.85
C GLY A 84 -41.40 -19.13 -30.11
N VAL A 85 -40.64 -20.22 -29.96
CA VAL A 85 -41.07 -21.43 -29.22
C VAL A 85 -40.75 -21.32 -27.73
N LEU A 86 -39.72 -20.55 -27.36
CA LEU A 86 -39.35 -20.30 -25.96
C LEU A 86 -40.25 -19.24 -25.31
N GLU A 87 -40.63 -18.18 -26.03
CA GLU A 87 -41.58 -17.17 -25.54
C GLU A 87 -42.96 -17.77 -25.21
N LYS A 88 -43.52 -18.61 -26.10
CA LYS A 88 -44.84 -19.25 -25.87
C LYS A 88 -44.87 -20.24 -24.70
N ARG A 89 -43.72 -20.81 -24.32
CA ARG A 89 -43.62 -21.70 -23.15
C ARG A 89 -43.47 -20.90 -21.85
N PHE A 90 -42.84 -19.74 -21.91
CA PHE A 90 -42.70 -18.83 -20.77
C PHE A 90 -44.05 -18.17 -20.42
N GLU A 91 -44.81 -17.72 -21.42
CA GLU A 91 -46.15 -17.13 -21.22
C GLU A 91 -47.15 -18.12 -20.57
N LYS A 92 -47.13 -19.40 -20.98
CA LYS A 92 -47.96 -20.45 -20.36
C LYS A 92 -47.57 -20.77 -18.92
N CYS A 93 -46.33 -20.55 -18.53
CA CYS A 93 -45.86 -20.73 -17.16
C CYS A 93 -46.36 -19.59 -16.25
N VAL A 94 -46.33 -18.35 -16.76
CA VAL A 94 -46.82 -17.15 -16.07
C VAL A 94 -48.34 -17.17 -15.88
N GLU A 95 -49.10 -17.63 -16.87
CA GLU A 95 -50.57 -17.82 -16.77
C GLU A 95 -50.96 -18.79 -15.65
N ARG A 96 -50.23 -19.90 -15.48
CA ARG A 96 -50.51 -20.91 -14.44
C ARG A 96 -50.18 -20.41 -13.03
N ILE A 97 -49.16 -19.58 -12.89
CA ILE A 97 -48.80 -18.94 -11.61
C ILE A 97 -49.87 -17.93 -11.19
N LYS A 98 -50.45 -17.17 -12.14
CA LYS A 98 -51.55 -16.24 -11.86
C LYS A 98 -52.80 -16.93 -11.32
N VAL A 99 -53.14 -18.11 -11.84
CA VAL A 99 -54.30 -18.91 -11.37
C VAL A 99 -54.09 -19.43 -9.94
N ILE A 100 -52.86 -19.83 -9.59
CA ILE A 100 -52.51 -20.30 -8.25
C ILE A 100 -52.54 -19.15 -7.23
N CYS A 101 -52.05 -17.97 -7.59
CA CYS A 101 -52.14 -16.77 -6.76
C CYS A 101 -53.59 -16.30 -6.55
N ALA A 102 -54.46 -16.41 -7.56
CA ALA A 102 -55.88 -16.08 -7.45
C ALA A 102 -56.65 -17.05 -6.53
N ALA A 103 -56.30 -18.34 -6.53
CA ALA A 103 -56.88 -19.34 -5.64
C ALA A 103 -56.49 -19.12 -4.16
N LEU A 104 -55.26 -18.65 -3.90
CA LEU A 104 -54.76 -18.35 -2.56
C LEU A 104 -55.34 -17.05 -1.98
N ALA A 105 -55.71 -16.08 -2.84
CA ALA A 105 -56.36 -14.83 -2.43
C ALA A 105 -57.82 -15.01 -1.97
N ILE A 106 -58.50 -16.08 -2.42
CA ILE A 106 -59.88 -16.40 -2.02
C ILE A 106 -59.91 -17.11 -0.64
N ALA A 107 -58.81 -17.76 -0.24
CA ALA A 107 -58.73 -18.55 0.99
C ALA A 107 -58.43 -17.74 2.26
N SER A 108 -58.01 -16.48 2.14
CA SER A 108 -57.47 -15.67 3.25
C SER A 108 -58.45 -14.66 3.87
N ASN A 109 -59.76 -14.84 3.66
CA ASN A 109 -60.79 -13.93 4.16
C ASN A 109 -61.15 -14.19 5.65
N VAL A 110 -60.27 -13.82 6.59
CA VAL A 110 -60.60 -13.67 8.02
C VAL A 110 -59.91 -12.44 8.63
N ALA A 111 -60.74 -11.42 8.91
CA ALA A 111 -60.62 -10.34 9.89
C ALA A 111 -59.29 -9.57 10.01
N ILE A 112 -59.18 -8.43 9.32
CA ILE A 112 -58.25 -7.35 9.68
C ILE A 112 -59.01 -6.04 9.91
N ASN A 113 -58.68 -5.44 11.04
CA ASN A 113 -59.32 -4.34 11.74
C ASN A 113 -59.17 -2.97 11.03
N SER A 114 -60.10 -2.05 11.32
CA SER A 114 -60.48 -0.85 10.58
C SER A 114 -59.50 0.35 10.55
N ARG A 115 -58.19 0.15 10.70
CA ARG A 115 -57.21 1.26 10.76
C ARG A 115 -56.38 1.54 9.51
N TYR A 116 -56.55 0.77 8.44
CA TYR A 116 -55.77 0.93 7.19
C TYR A 116 -56.53 1.58 6.02
N ARG A 117 -57.81 1.94 6.21
CA ARG A 117 -58.64 2.53 5.14
C ARG A 117 -58.42 4.04 4.92
N GLU A 118 -57.72 4.71 5.84
CA GLU A 118 -57.53 6.17 5.81
C GLU A 118 -56.22 6.61 5.15
N ILE A 119 -55.19 5.75 5.14
CA ILE A 119 -53.89 6.05 4.52
C ILE A 119 -53.93 5.84 3.00
N PHE A 120 -54.77 4.93 2.51
CA PHE A 120 -54.87 4.60 1.09
C PHE A 120 -55.57 5.69 0.25
N ASN A 121 -56.41 6.53 0.86
CA ASN A 121 -57.16 7.57 0.14
C ASN A 121 -56.37 8.87 -0.11
N ASN A 122 -55.20 9.06 0.53
CA ASN A 122 -54.40 10.29 0.38
C ASN A 122 -53.27 10.20 -0.66
N ILE A 123 -53.09 9.05 -1.34
CA ILE A 123 -52.03 8.85 -2.34
C ILE A 123 -52.58 8.82 -3.79
N VAL A 124 -53.90 8.80 -3.97
CA VAL A 124 -54.54 8.78 -5.30
C VAL A 124 -55.11 10.16 -5.65
N MET A 125 -54.26 11.17 -5.77
CA MET A 125 -54.56 12.40 -6.51
C MET A 125 -53.26 13.05 -7.00
N SER A 126 -52.77 12.62 -8.17
CA SER A 126 -51.78 13.38 -8.95
C SER A 126 -51.72 12.89 -10.40
N ARG A 127 -52.41 13.59 -11.32
CA ARG A 127 -52.04 13.84 -12.74
C ARG A 127 -52.77 15.15 -13.12
N VAL A 128 -52.20 16.15 -13.81
CA VAL A 128 -51.76 16.19 -15.22
C VAL A 128 -51.03 17.53 -15.53
N LEU A 129 -49.95 17.43 -16.33
CA LEU A 129 -49.25 18.34 -17.29
C LEU A 129 -49.42 19.88 -17.32
N LEU A 130 -48.30 20.62 -17.57
CA LEU A 130 -47.95 21.20 -18.89
C LEU A 130 -46.58 21.93 -18.95
N ILE A 131 -46.02 21.91 -20.17
CA ILE A 131 -44.72 22.41 -20.66
C ILE A 131 -44.73 23.94 -20.88
N ARG A 132 -43.60 24.64 -20.65
CA ARG A 132 -43.06 25.68 -21.57
C ARG A 132 -41.63 26.16 -21.22
N CYS A 133 -40.82 26.29 -22.26
CA CYS A 133 -39.51 26.94 -22.32
C CYS A 133 -39.59 28.44 -22.01
N SER A 134 -38.49 29.02 -21.49
CA SER A 134 -37.75 30.16 -22.08
C SER A 134 -36.68 30.69 -21.11
N ASN A 135 -35.50 31.01 -21.65
CA ASN A 135 -34.46 31.88 -21.09
C ASN A 135 -34.53 33.20 -21.90
N PRO A 136 -34.33 34.42 -21.32
CA PRO A 136 -32.99 35.01 -21.37
C PRO A 136 -32.63 36.03 -20.25
N ALA A 137 -31.32 36.08 -19.95
CA ALA A 137 -30.40 37.23 -19.79
C ALA A 137 -30.63 38.42 -18.80
N ARG A 138 -29.60 38.61 -17.95
CA ARG A 138 -28.79 39.82 -17.60
C ARG A 138 -29.44 41.14 -17.12
N VAL A 139 -28.82 41.74 -16.08
CA VAL A 139 -28.36 43.17 -15.87
C VAL A 139 -27.73 43.21 -14.45
N ILE A 140 -26.40 43.34 -14.24
CA ILE A 140 -25.49 44.52 -14.17
C ILE A 140 -25.57 45.37 -12.86
N PHE A 141 -24.38 45.50 -12.24
CA PHE A 141 -23.77 46.34 -11.15
C PHE A 141 -24.19 47.83 -11.04
N PRO A 142 -23.88 48.64 -9.97
CA PRO A 142 -22.54 48.93 -9.36
C PRO A 142 -22.49 48.97 -7.80
N LEU A 143 -21.38 48.70 -7.08
CA LEU A 143 -20.05 49.36 -6.93
C LEU A 143 -20.06 50.62 -6.04
N LEU A 144 -19.42 50.55 -4.86
CA LEU A 144 -18.76 51.70 -4.21
C LEU A 144 -17.66 51.23 -3.23
N THR A 145 -16.46 51.70 -3.54
CA THR A 145 -15.16 51.62 -2.84
C THR A 145 -15.01 52.76 -1.82
N ILE A 146 -14.33 52.52 -0.68
CA ILE A 146 -13.48 53.53 -0.01
C ILE A 146 -12.21 52.86 0.56
N THR A 147 -11.10 53.56 0.32
CA THR A 147 -9.67 53.34 0.61
C THR A 147 -9.21 53.83 2.01
N ALA A 148 -8.16 53.20 2.58
CA ALA A 148 -7.00 53.78 3.31
C ALA A 148 -6.11 52.61 3.83
N ALA A 149 -4.84 52.40 3.44
CA ALA A 149 -3.58 53.14 3.66
C ALA A 149 -2.99 53.05 5.10
N VAL A 150 -2.08 52.06 5.33
CA VAL A 150 -0.67 52.12 5.84
C VAL A 150 -0.39 52.90 7.16
N PRO A 151 0.37 52.38 8.17
CA PRO A 151 1.80 52.09 7.98
C PRO A 151 2.47 50.89 8.63
N LEU A 152 3.58 50.54 7.95
CA LEU A 152 4.70 49.69 8.32
C LEU A 152 5.40 50.16 9.60
N ILE A 153 5.78 49.21 10.45
CA ILE A 153 6.80 49.40 11.48
C ILE A 153 7.89 48.35 11.26
N ASN A 154 9.10 48.86 10.99
CA ASN A 154 10.37 48.15 11.00
C ASN A 154 10.69 47.66 12.40
N MET A 155 11.13 46.41 12.55
CA MET A 155 11.90 45.99 13.72
C MET A 155 13.18 45.29 13.27
N GLN A 156 14.28 46.03 13.40
CA GLN A 156 15.65 45.54 13.26
C GLN A 156 15.98 44.67 14.48
N ILE A 157 16.45 43.44 14.24
CA ILE A 157 17.11 42.64 15.27
C ILE A 157 18.61 42.83 15.11
N LYS A 158 19.21 43.41 16.15
CA LYS A 158 20.64 43.62 16.35
C LYS A 158 21.33 42.27 16.55
N VAL A 159 22.27 41.94 15.68
CA VAL A 159 23.28 40.89 15.92
C VAL A 159 24.36 41.50 16.81
N THR A 160 24.45 41.03 18.05
CA THR A 160 25.51 41.42 18.99
C THR A 160 26.72 40.52 18.76
N LYS A 161 27.84 41.13 18.33
CA LYS A 161 29.17 40.52 18.40
C LYS A 161 29.56 40.34 19.87
N MET A 162 30.09 39.17 20.22
CA MET A 162 30.83 38.95 21.44
C MET A 162 32.19 38.36 21.02
N ASN A 163 33.23 39.18 21.17
CA ASN A 163 34.63 38.78 21.09
C ASN A 163 35.19 38.70 22.53
N ASP A 164 36.25 37.90 22.63
CA ASP A 164 37.30 37.87 23.66
C ASP A 164 37.10 36.95 24.88
N PHE A 165 37.88 35.86 24.90
CA PHE A 165 38.69 35.33 26.03
C PHE A 165 39.69 34.27 25.49
N PRO A 166 40.82 33.99 26.17
CA PRO A 166 42.15 34.20 25.62
C PRO A 166 42.91 32.92 25.20
N ASP A 167 43.94 33.14 24.40
CA ASP A 167 44.96 32.18 23.95
C ASP A 167 45.53 31.33 25.09
N THR A 168 45.54 30.00 24.88
CA THR A 168 46.45 29.08 25.58
C THR A 168 47.01 28.04 24.61
N ASP A 169 48.26 28.27 24.25
CA ASP A 169 49.36 27.33 23.98
C ASP A 169 49.11 26.13 23.04
N SER A 170 49.31 26.38 21.74
CA SER A 170 49.36 25.38 20.67
C SER A 170 50.78 24.79 20.51
N SER A 171 51.23 23.98 21.47
CA SER A 171 52.52 23.28 21.32
C SER A 171 52.55 21.80 21.73
N ALA A 172 51.49 21.27 22.35
CA ALA A 172 51.45 19.87 22.81
C ALA A 172 50.57 18.91 21.96
N TYR A 173 49.88 19.40 20.93
CA TYR A 173 48.89 18.61 20.14
C TYR A 173 49.36 18.15 18.74
N ARG A 174 50.66 18.22 18.43
CA ARG A 174 51.18 17.87 17.09
C ARG A 174 51.66 16.43 16.90
N GLN A 175 51.61 15.57 17.93
CA GLN A 175 52.18 14.22 17.83
C GLN A 175 51.18 13.05 17.87
N THR A 176 49.88 13.32 17.85
CA THR A 176 48.84 12.27 17.72
C THR A 176 47.98 12.38 16.45
N ALA A 177 48.05 13.49 15.71
CA ALA A 177 47.15 13.76 14.58
C ALA A 177 47.45 12.96 13.29
N ASP A 178 48.70 12.58 13.04
CA ASP A 178 49.10 11.92 11.76
C ASP A 178 48.50 10.50 11.58
N GLY A 179 48.08 9.84 12.67
CA GLY A 179 47.38 8.55 12.58
C GLY A 179 45.86 8.66 12.38
N HIS A 180 45.29 9.87 12.51
CA HIS A 180 43.84 10.10 12.54
C HIS A 180 43.26 10.57 11.20
N GLU A 181 44.01 11.29 10.35
CA GLU A 181 43.51 11.73 9.04
C GLU A 181 43.38 10.58 8.02
N ASP A 182 44.25 9.57 8.13
CA ASP A 182 44.39 8.52 7.11
C ASP A 182 43.26 7.47 7.14
N ASP A 183 42.38 7.45 8.16
CA ASP A 183 41.20 6.56 8.21
C ASP A 183 39.89 7.23 7.72
N LEU A 184 39.94 8.54 7.45
CA LEU A 184 38.84 9.37 6.96
C LEU A 184 38.97 9.75 5.47
N VAL A 185 40.09 9.43 4.83
CA VAL A 185 40.23 9.53 3.36
C VAL A 185 40.01 8.15 2.74
N ILE A 186 38.95 7.99 1.96
CA ILE A 186 38.63 6.72 1.28
C ILE A 186 38.77 6.87 -0.23
N SER A 187 39.52 5.95 -0.85
CA SER A 187 39.62 5.87 -2.31
C SER A 187 38.51 4.96 -2.85
N THR A 188 37.57 5.55 -3.58
CA THR A 188 36.52 4.82 -4.30
C THR A 188 36.93 4.62 -5.77
N LYS A 189 36.17 3.83 -6.54
CA LYS A 189 36.40 3.71 -7.99
C LYS A 189 36.20 5.04 -8.73
N ASN A 190 35.32 5.91 -8.24
CA ASN A 190 35.03 7.21 -8.85
C ASN A 190 36.05 8.29 -8.44
N GLY A 191 36.63 8.22 -7.24
CA GLY A 191 37.63 9.15 -6.75
C GLY A 191 37.76 9.13 -5.22
N LYS A 192 38.58 10.02 -4.65
CA LYS A 192 38.79 10.12 -3.20
C LYS A 192 37.67 10.90 -2.52
N VAL A 193 37.28 10.47 -1.33
CA VAL A 193 36.31 11.18 -0.46
C VAL A 193 36.88 11.37 0.94
N GLN A 194 36.56 12.50 1.57
CA GLN A 194 36.95 12.84 2.94
C GLN A 194 35.72 12.83 3.85
N GLY A 195 35.72 11.95 4.85
CA GLY A 195 34.66 11.88 5.87
C GLY A 195 35.00 12.67 7.13
N LYS A 196 34.17 12.50 8.17
CA LYS A 196 34.37 13.02 9.52
C LYS A 196 34.13 11.96 10.58
N LEU A 197 34.55 12.24 11.81
CA LEU A 197 34.15 11.48 12.99
C LEU A 197 32.86 12.04 13.58
N LEU A 198 31.98 11.15 14.01
CA LEU A 198 30.82 11.47 14.83
C LEU A 198 30.96 10.75 16.18
N SER A 199 30.84 11.51 17.26
CA SER A 199 30.85 10.94 18.61
C SER A 199 29.50 10.33 18.96
N VAL A 200 29.55 9.18 19.60
CA VAL A 200 28.40 8.40 20.09
C VAL A 200 28.76 7.78 21.44
N PRO A 201 27.79 7.33 22.25
CA PRO A 201 28.10 6.59 23.47
C PRO A 201 29.00 5.38 23.15
N GLY A 202 30.15 5.30 23.83
CA GLY A 202 31.14 4.23 23.61
C GLY A 202 32.23 4.51 22.56
N GLY A 203 32.32 5.74 22.02
CA GLY A 203 33.43 6.22 21.18
C GLY A 203 32.96 6.82 19.86
N ASP A 204 33.81 6.83 18.84
CA ASP A 204 33.48 7.48 17.56
C ASP A 204 33.11 6.49 16.45
N VAL A 205 32.39 6.99 15.45
CA VAL A 205 32.09 6.33 14.17
C VAL A 205 32.55 7.21 13.01
N ARG A 206 32.97 6.61 11.90
CA ARG A 206 33.33 7.36 10.68
C ARG A 206 32.06 7.59 9.87
N ALA A 207 31.85 8.82 9.42
CA ALA A 207 30.72 9.23 8.60
C ALA A 207 31.20 9.88 7.31
N PHE A 208 30.65 9.42 6.19
CA PHE A 208 30.88 9.93 4.84
C PHE A 208 29.53 10.29 4.25
N LEU A 209 29.19 11.56 4.28
CA LEU A 209 27.87 12.10 3.96
C LEU A 209 27.94 12.78 2.59
N GLY A 210 26.97 12.53 1.71
CA GLY A 210 26.90 13.21 0.40
C GLY A 210 27.88 12.71 -0.66
N ILE A 211 28.10 11.39 -0.76
CA ILE A 211 28.89 10.79 -1.85
C ILE A 211 28.02 10.67 -3.10
N PRO A 212 28.40 11.24 -4.26
CA PRO A 212 27.62 11.12 -5.49
C PRO A 212 27.72 9.69 -6.04
N TYR A 213 26.58 9.09 -6.36
CA TYR A 213 26.55 7.79 -7.06
C TYR A 213 26.04 7.92 -8.51
N GLY A 214 25.31 9.00 -8.83
CA GLY A 214 24.78 9.30 -10.17
C GLY A 214 25.14 10.71 -10.63
N LYS A 215 25.04 10.95 -11.94
CA LYS A 215 25.07 12.32 -12.49
C LYS A 215 23.85 13.10 -12.03
N PRO A 216 23.94 14.43 -11.85
CA PRO A 216 22.79 15.26 -11.56
C PRO A 216 21.70 15.09 -12.65
N PRO A 217 20.49 14.63 -12.32
CA PRO A 217 19.41 14.35 -13.29
C PRO A 217 18.70 15.63 -13.74
N ILE A 218 19.47 16.62 -14.19
CA ILE A 218 19.00 17.96 -14.58
C ILE A 218 18.95 18.12 -16.11
N GLY A 219 18.15 19.09 -16.57
CA GLY A 219 18.00 19.39 -17.99
C GLY A 219 17.56 18.16 -18.79
N LYS A 220 18.36 17.73 -19.76
CA LYS A 220 18.06 16.55 -20.59
C LYS A 220 18.05 15.22 -19.83
N LEU A 221 18.62 15.16 -18.63
CA LEU A 221 18.60 13.95 -17.79
C LEU A 221 17.37 13.88 -16.88
N ARG A 222 16.59 14.97 -16.78
CA ARG A 222 15.35 14.98 -15.99
C ARG A 222 14.39 13.90 -16.51
N PHE A 223 13.79 13.15 -15.58
CA PHE A 223 12.89 12.00 -15.77
C PHE A 223 13.52 10.74 -16.41
N ARG A 224 14.72 10.84 -16.98
CA ARG A 224 15.38 9.70 -17.63
C ARG A 224 16.01 8.76 -16.60
N ALA A 225 16.34 7.54 -17.02
CA ALA A 225 17.15 6.63 -16.23
C ALA A 225 18.46 7.33 -15.79
N PRO A 226 18.94 7.08 -14.55
CA PRO A 226 20.15 7.72 -14.06
C PRO A 226 21.39 7.22 -14.77
N GLU A 227 22.38 8.10 -14.87
CA GLU A 227 23.73 7.75 -15.34
C GLU A 227 24.70 7.68 -14.15
N PRO A 228 25.68 6.76 -14.14
CA PRO A 228 26.71 6.71 -13.10
C PRO A 228 27.47 8.03 -12.95
N ALA A 229 27.80 8.39 -11.71
CA ALA A 229 28.63 9.57 -11.44
C ALA A 229 29.97 9.50 -12.19
N GLU A 230 30.41 10.65 -12.69
CA GLU A 230 31.72 10.78 -13.35
C GLU A 230 32.87 10.54 -12.37
N ARG A 231 34.06 10.23 -12.90
CA ARG A 231 35.25 10.17 -12.06
C ARG A 231 35.70 11.58 -11.69
N TRP A 232 36.19 11.77 -10.49
CA TRP A 232 36.75 13.03 -10.01
C TRP A 232 38.19 12.85 -9.55
N GLU A 233 39.06 13.81 -9.90
CA GLU A 233 40.48 13.80 -9.54
C GLU A 233 40.73 14.42 -8.17
N SER A 234 40.06 15.54 -7.86
CA SER A 234 40.16 16.23 -6.58
C SER A 234 39.44 15.46 -5.47
N MET A 235 39.98 15.49 -4.26
CA MET A 235 39.28 14.96 -3.08
C MET A 235 37.91 15.61 -2.91
N LYS A 236 36.85 14.80 -2.77
CA LYS A 236 35.50 15.30 -2.53
C LYS A 236 35.21 15.36 -1.03
N ASP A 237 34.70 16.50 -0.57
CA ASP A 237 34.22 16.65 0.80
C ASP A 237 32.93 15.83 1.00
N ALA A 238 32.99 14.89 1.94
CA ALA A 238 31.87 14.05 2.35
C ALA A 238 31.61 14.20 3.86
N THR A 239 31.73 15.43 4.39
CA THR A 239 31.51 15.73 5.81
C THR A 239 30.10 16.28 6.11
N ALA A 240 29.30 16.60 5.09
CA ALA A 240 27.96 17.17 5.22
C ALA A 240 26.92 16.40 4.40
N PHE A 241 25.67 16.39 4.86
CA PHE A 241 24.58 15.74 4.12
C PHE A 241 24.35 16.41 2.76
N PRO A 242 23.93 15.63 1.74
CA PRO A 242 23.61 16.17 0.43
C PRO A 242 22.27 16.92 0.45
N ASN A 243 21.99 17.62 -0.64
CA ASN A 243 20.65 18.15 -0.91
C ASN A 243 19.62 17.01 -0.94
N SER A 244 18.43 17.29 -0.42
CA SER A 244 17.28 16.42 -0.52
C SER A 244 16.69 16.50 -1.93
N CYS A 245 16.15 15.40 -2.44
CA CYS A 245 15.51 15.41 -3.75
C CYS A 245 14.30 16.35 -3.78
N PHE A 246 14.07 17.00 -4.92
CA PHE A 246 13.01 17.97 -5.06
C PHE A 246 11.63 17.37 -4.74
N GLN A 247 10.98 17.96 -3.74
CA GLN A 247 9.67 17.57 -3.20
C GLN A 247 9.04 18.80 -2.53
N LEU A 248 7.78 18.73 -2.14
CA LEU A 248 7.19 19.78 -1.29
C LEU A 248 7.17 19.29 0.17
N PRO A 249 7.65 20.10 1.13
CA PRO A 249 7.52 19.75 2.54
C PRO A 249 6.03 19.72 2.91
N ASP A 250 5.69 18.86 3.86
CA ASP A 250 4.41 18.88 4.53
C ASP A 250 4.28 20.15 5.37
N THR A 251 3.20 20.89 5.14
CA THR A 251 2.85 22.11 5.87
C THR A 251 1.45 22.02 6.49
N ALA A 252 0.89 20.81 6.64
CA ALA A 252 -0.43 20.62 7.24
C ALA A 252 -0.45 21.00 8.72
N PHE A 253 0.66 20.74 9.43
CA PHE A 253 0.83 21.05 10.85
C PHE A 253 2.13 21.85 11.11
N PRO A 254 2.19 23.15 10.73
CA PRO A 254 3.39 23.95 10.91
C PRO A 254 3.83 24.05 12.37
N GLY A 255 5.11 23.83 12.63
CA GLY A 255 5.72 23.83 13.96
C GLY A 255 5.49 22.56 14.78
N PHE A 256 4.81 21.54 14.23
CA PHE A 256 4.56 20.28 14.93
C PHE A 256 5.63 19.25 14.58
N ILE A 257 6.49 18.93 15.56
CA ILE A 257 7.65 18.04 15.36
C ILE A 257 7.28 16.65 14.82
N GLY A 258 6.11 16.11 15.19
CA GLY A 258 5.66 14.80 14.70
C GLY A 258 5.39 14.74 13.19
N ALA A 259 5.09 15.89 12.57
CA ALA A 259 4.97 16.04 11.12
C ALA A 259 6.31 16.49 10.51
N GLU A 260 6.95 17.51 11.10
CA GLU A 260 8.17 18.12 10.55
C GLU A 260 9.39 17.20 10.58
N MET A 261 9.45 16.19 11.45
CA MET A 261 10.55 15.22 11.48
C MET A 261 10.70 14.41 10.17
N TRP A 262 9.64 14.33 9.37
CA TRP A 262 9.63 13.66 8.06
C TRP A 262 9.97 14.60 6.89
N ASN A 263 9.99 15.91 7.15
CA ASN A 263 10.30 16.90 6.12
C ASN A 263 11.80 16.90 5.75
N PRO A 264 12.12 17.34 4.53
CA PRO A 264 13.51 17.53 4.12
C PRO A 264 14.23 18.53 5.04
N ASN A 265 15.31 18.09 5.68
CA ASN A 265 16.15 18.90 6.57
C ASN A 265 17.40 19.49 5.88
N THR A 266 17.52 19.31 4.56
CA THR A 266 18.56 19.93 3.71
C THR A 266 17.93 20.64 2.51
N PRO A 267 18.66 21.53 1.81
CA PRO A 267 18.11 22.23 0.66
C PRO A 267 17.57 21.27 -0.41
N LEU A 268 16.51 21.69 -1.08
CA LEU A 268 15.89 20.93 -2.16
C LEU A 268 16.62 21.17 -3.49
N SER A 269 16.99 20.09 -4.17
CA SER A 269 17.62 20.15 -5.48
C SER A 269 17.25 18.95 -6.33
N GLU A 270 17.30 19.10 -7.65
CA GLU A 270 17.30 17.96 -8.57
C GLU A 270 18.67 17.26 -8.62
N ASP A 271 19.75 17.99 -8.34
CA ASP A 271 21.05 17.40 -8.02
C ASP A 271 21.00 16.79 -6.61
N CYS A 272 20.46 15.57 -6.53
CA CYS A 272 20.19 14.88 -5.27
C CYS A 272 20.64 13.40 -5.23
N LEU A 273 21.28 12.87 -6.29
CA LEU A 273 21.68 11.45 -6.38
C LEU A 273 22.97 11.14 -5.59
N TYR A 274 22.82 11.19 -4.27
CA TYR A 274 23.88 11.00 -3.28
C TYR A 274 23.52 9.90 -2.28
N LEU A 275 24.55 9.32 -1.67
CA LEU A 275 24.43 8.36 -0.57
C LEU A 275 25.34 8.76 0.61
N ASN A 276 25.02 8.22 1.78
CA ASN A 276 25.75 8.42 3.02
C ASN A 276 26.23 7.07 3.55
N VAL A 277 27.40 7.03 4.19
CA VAL A 277 28.00 5.82 4.76
C VAL A 277 28.46 6.09 6.18
N TRP A 278 27.94 5.31 7.14
CA TRP A 278 28.47 5.21 8.50
C TRP A 278 29.20 3.88 8.65
N SER A 279 30.43 3.93 9.15
CA SER A 279 31.26 2.74 9.29
C SER A 279 32.03 2.74 10.61
N PRO A 280 32.23 1.56 11.23
CA PRO A 280 33.03 1.45 12.45
C PRO A 280 34.46 1.91 12.17
N ARG A 281 35.18 2.31 13.23
CA ARG A 281 36.62 2.57 13.12
C ARG A 281 37.35 1.26 12.81
N LEU A 282 38.21 1.29 11.78
CA LEU A 282 39.08 0.17 11.44
C LEU A 282 40.32 0.25 12.32
N ASN A 283 40.61 -0.81 13.07
CA ASN A 283 41.78 -0.80 13.94
C ASN A 283 43.02 -1.19 13.13
N LYS A 284 43.71 -0.18 12.55
CA LYS A 284 44.91 -0.35 11.71
C LYS A 284 46.13 -0.90 12.48
N THR A 285 46.07 -0.97 13.81
CA THR A 285 47.16 -1.49 14.67
C THR A 285 47.16 -3.02 14.81
N HIS A 286 46.10 -3.71 14.36
CA HIS A 286 46.10 -5.17 14.33
C HIS A 286 46.85 -5.69 13.09
N PRO A 287 47.72 -6.70 13.25
CA PRO A 287 48.46 -7.29 12.13
C PRO A 287 47.58 -8.02 11.10
N GLN A 288 46.31 -8.25 11.42
CA GLN A 288 45.32 -8.86 10.53
C GLN A 288 44.30 -7.81 10.10
N PRO A 289 43.94 -7.73 8.81
CA PRO A 289 42.86 -6.85 8.37
C PRO A 289 41.59 -7.20 9.14
N SER A 290 40.90 -6.18 9.66
CA SER A 290 39.62 -6.37 10.34
C SER A 290 38.66 -7.11 9.39
N PRO A 291 37.90 -8.12 9.86
CA PRO A 291 36.95 -8.81 9.01
C PRO A 291 35.92 -7.80 8.47
N LEU A 292 35.58 -7.92 7.18
CA LEU A 292 34.59 -7.05 6.57
C LEU A 292 33.22 -7.22 7.24
N ALA A 293 32.59 -6.10 7.56
CA ALA A 293 31.34 -6.06 8.29
C ALA A 293 30.12 -6.22 7.36
N PRO A 294 29.00 -6.77 7.83
CA PRO A 294 27.74 -6.71 7.10
C PRO A 294 27.34 -5.27 6.75
N VAL A 295 26.66 -5.11 5.63
CA VAL A 295 26.23 -3.80 5.13
C VAL A 295 24.71 -3.74 5.18
N LEU A 296 24.16 -2.76 5.89
CA LEU A 296 22.72 -2.46 5.86
C LEU A 296 22.50 -1.23 4.98
N VAL A 297 21.64 -1.35 3.97
CA VAL A 297 21.36 -0.28 3.01
C VAL A 297 19.90 0.18 3.15
N TRP A 298 19.73 1.39 3.66
CA TRP A 298 18.45 2.03 3.93
C TRP A 298 17.85 2.66 2.67
N ILE A 299 16.60 2.32 2.40
CA ILE A 299 15.74 2.97 1.40
C ILE A 299 14.57 3.62 2.14
N TYR A 300 14.49 4.95 2.13
CA TYR A 300 13.45 5.67 2.85
C TYR A 300 12.06 5.56 2.20
N GLY A 301 11.02 5.70 3.03
CA GLY A 301 9.60 5.72 2.66
C GLY A 301 9.09 7.09 2.19
N GLY A 302 7.79 7.35 2.36
CA GLY A 302 7.18 8.64 1.94
C GLY A 302 6.35 8.57 0.66
N GLY A 303 5.70 7.43 0.40
CA GLY A 303 4.71 7.30 -0.68
C GLY A 303 5.25 7.55 -2.09
N PHE A 304 6.57 7.42 -2.29
CA PHE A 304 7.29 7.79 -3.51
C PHE A 304 7.24 9.28 -3.88
N THR A 305 6.67 10.16 -3.04
CA THR A 305 6.52 11.61 -3.33
C THR A 305 7.35 12.50 -2.42
N VAL A 306 7.65 12.04 -1.21
CA VAL A 306 8.45 12.73 -0.19
C VAL A 306 9.46 11.77 0.44
N GLY A 307 10.40 12.31 1.22
CA GLY A 307 11.42 11.55 1.94
C GLY A 307 12.84 12.04 1.66
N THR A 308 13.76 11.78 2.58
CA THR A 308 15.18 12.12 2.43
C THR A 308 16.08 11.18 3.22
N SER A 309 17.29 10.92 2.71
CA SER A 309 18.30 10.09 3.41
C SER A 309 18.99 10.80 4.57
N SER A 310 18.78 12.12 4.72
CA SER A 310 19.40 12.96 5.74
C SER A 310 18.54 13.19 6.99
N ALA A 311 17.32 12.66 7.03
CA ALA A 311 16.43 12.83 8.19
C ALA A 311 17.08 12.26 9.45
N ASP A 312 16.94 12.96 10.58
CA ASP A 312 17.64 12.63 11.83
C ASP A 312 17.27 11.22 12.36
N ILE A 313 16.03 10.79 12.09
CA ILE A 313 15.54 9.43 12.42
C ILE A 313 16.26 8.31 11.65
N TYR A 314 16.97 8.64 10.57
CA TYR A 314 17.74 7.67 9.75
C TYR A 314 19.25 7.76 10.01
N ASP A 315 19.69 8.42 11.08
CA ASP A 315 21.11 8.52 11.40
C ASP A 315 21.72 7.16 11.74
N GLY A 316 22.55 6.65 10.83
CA GLY A 316 23.17 5.33 10.95
C GLY A 316 24.25 5.21 12.03
N ARG A 317 24.59 6.28 12.76
CA ARG A 317 25.73 6.28 13.71
C ARG A 317 25.58 5.27 14.84
N PHE A 318 24.38 5.13 15.41
CA PHE A 318 24.15 4.25 16.55
C PHE A 318 24.17 2.78 16.13
N LEU A 319 23.43 2.44 15.06
CA LEU A 319 23.48 1.12 14.43
C LEU A 319 24.92 0.70 14.11
N SER A 320 25.66 1.55 13.40
CA SER A 320 27.03 1.23 13.01
C SER A 320 27.95 1.02 14.21
N LYS A 321 27.85 1.86 15.24
CA LYS A 321 28.68 1.76 16.44
C LYS A 321 28.36 0.54 17.30
N PHE A 322 27.09 0.37 17.66
CA PHE A 322 26.68 -0.63 18.66
C PHE A 322 26.71 -2.04 18.09
N GLU A 323 26.48 -2.19 16.78
CA GLU A 323 26.43 -3.48 16.11
C GLU A 323 27.67 -3.73 15.23
N GLY A 324 28.59 -2.78 15.06
CA GLY A 324 29.79 -3.01 14.26
C GLY A 324 29.48 -3.34 12.79
N VAL A 325 28.44 -2.70 12.24
CA VAL A 325 27.98 -2.85 10.85
C VAL A 325 28.27 -1.59 10.05
N VAL A 326 28.32 -1.71 8.72
CA VAL A 326 28.31 -0.55 7.83
C VAL A 326 26.87 -0.21 7.49
N VAL A 327 26.47 1.04 7.68
CA VAL A 327 25.13 1.53 7.34
C VAL A 327 25.27 2.48 6.16
N VAL A 328 24.44 2.28 5.14
CA VAL A 328 24.35 3.15 3.96
C VAL A 328 22.93 3.68 3.86
N SER A 329 22.74 4.96 3.56
CA SER A 329 21.44 5.51 3.16
C SER A 329 21.57 6.22 1.81
N MET A 330 20.54 6.19 0.98
CA MET A 330 20.58 6.78 -0.36
C MET A 330 19.37 7.69 -0.62
N ASN A 331 19.59 8.74 -1.39
CA ASN A 331 18.52 9.46 -2.06
C ASN A 331 18.08 8.73 -3.33
N TYR A 332 16.82 8.88 -3.72
CA TYR A 332 16.29 8.51 -5.03
C TYR A 332 15.25 9.56 -5.46
N ARG A 333 15.03 9.76 -6.77
CA ARG A 333 14.06 10.76 -7.23
C ARG A 333 12.62 10.38 -6.88
N LEU A 334 11.82 11.40 -6.58
CA LEU A 334 10.45 11.29 -6.07
C LEU A 334 9.43 11.92 -7.03
N GLY A 335 8.15 11.61 -6.83
CA GLY A 335 7.01 12.14 -7.56
C GLY A 335 7.20 12.04 -9.07
N ALA A 336 6.80 13.09 -9.79
CA ALA A 336 7.00 13.17 -11.23
C ALA A 336 8.47 13.03 -11.64
N PHE A 337 9.43 13.51 -10.83
CA PHE A 337 10.86 13.45 -11.18
C PHE A 337 11.39 12.01 -11.24
N GLY A 338 10.84 11.12 -10.42
CA GLY A 338 11.24 9.72 -10.33
C GLY A 338 10.35 8.74 -11.09
N PHE A 339 9.08 9.06 -11.33
CA PHE A 339 8.10 8.06 -11.77
C PHE A 339 7.22 8.49 -12.95
N LEU A 340 7.48 9.65 -13.57
CA LEU A 340 6.82 10.07 -14.81
C LEU A 340 7.20 9.15 -15.97
N SER A 341 6.21 8.79 -16.79
CA SER A 341 6.39 7.95 -17.99
C SER A 341 5.58 8.52 -19.14
N LEU A 342 6.18 8.56 -20.33
CA LEU A 342 5.55 9.12 -21.52
C LEU A 342 5.16 8.02 -22.52
N PRO A 343 3.99 8.13 -23.16
CA PRO A 343 3.58 7.17 -24.18
C PRO A 343 4.52 7.22 -25.38
N ASN A 344 4.93 6.04 -25.87
CA ASN A 344 5.81 5.88 -27.03
C ASN A 344 7.16 6.61 -26.92
N ASN A 345 7.67 6.86 -25.71
CA ASN A 345 8.95 7.52 -25.48
C ASN A 345 9.99 6.53 -24.94
N ASN A 346 11.16 6.45 -25.60
CA ASN A 346 12.24 5.54 -25.20
C ASN A 346 13.19 6.11 -24.14
N ASN A 347 13.15 7.42 -23.89
CA ASN A 347 14.02 8.09 -22.92
C ASN A 347 13.39 8.17 -21.53
N ILE A 348 12.08 8.40 -21.45
CA ILE A 348 11.31 8.60 -20.22
C ILE A 348 10.26 7.48 -20.10
N LYS A 349 10.74 6.31 -19.68
CA LYS A 349 9.93 5.08 -19.57
C LYS A 349 9.22 4.92 -18.22
N GLY A 350 9.56 5.73 -17.22
CA GLY A 350 9.14 5.53 -15.83
C GLY A 350 10.23 4.91 -14.97
N ASN A 351 9.89 4.67 -13.70
CA ASN A 351 10.74 3.98 -12.71
C ASN A 351 12.16 4.54 -12.53
N ALA A 352 12.41 5.78 -12.92
CA ALA A 352 13.70 6.44 -12.76
C ALA A 352 14.15 6.45 -11.28
N GLY A 353 13.23 6.62 -10.33
CA GLY A 353 13.52 6.51 -8.90
C GLY A 353 13.95 5.11 -8.45
N LEU A 354 13.36 4.03 -8.99
CA LEU A 354 13.82 2.66 -8.71
C LEU A 354 15.19 2.37 -9.36
N LEU A 355 15.42 2.95 -10.54
CA LEU A 355 16.72 2.86 -11.22
C LEU A 355 17.80 3.66 -10.49
N ASP A 356 17.46 4.77 -9.82
CA ASP A 356 18.34 5.52 -8.93
C ASP A 356 18.81 4.62 -7.77
N GLN A 357 17.86 3.93 -7.13
CA GLN A 357 18.15 2.97 -6.07
C GLN A 357 19.06 1.84 -6.59
N ARG A 358 18.75 1.25 -7.76
CA ARG A 358 19.61 0.22 -8.37
C ARG A 358 21.02 0.73 -8.65
N LEU A 359 21.17 1.97 -9.12
CA LEU A 359 22.48 2.56 -9.38
C LEU A 359 23.27 2.78 -8.09
N ALA A 360 22.62 3.23 -7.01
CA ALA A 360 23.25 3.34 -5.70
C ALA A 360 23.66 1.95 -5.15
N LEU A 361 22.85 0.92 -5.34
CA LEU A 361 23.21 -0.46 -4.98
C LEU A 361 24.42 -0.97 -5.79
N GLN A 362 24.48 -0.64 -7.08
CA GLN A 362 25.65 -0.94 -7.91
C GLN A 362 26.89 -0.19 -7.42
N TRP A 363 26.75 1.04 -6.93
CA TRP A 363 27.83 1.77 -6.29
C TRP A 363 28.29 1.10 -5.00
N VAL A 364 27.36 0.65 -4.14
CA VAL A 364 27.68 -0.07 -2.89
C VAL A 364 28.46 -1.34 -3.21
N ALA A 365 27.96 -2.18 -4.11
CA ALA A 365 28.63 -3.41 -4.52
C ALA A 365 30.07 -3.18 -5.02
N ASN A 366 30.31 -2.03 -5.65
CA ASN A 366 31.60 -1.68 -6.23
C ASN A 366 32.59 -1.03 -5.25
N ASN A 367 32.13 -0.40 -4.17
CA ASN A 367 32.95 0.50 -3.36
C ASN A 367 32.95 0.19 -1.86
N ILE A 368 31.94 -0.51 -1.32
CA ILE A 368 31.72 -0.60 0.13
C ILE A 368 32.85 -1.31 0.89
N ALA A 369 33.61 -2.17 0.21
CA ALA A 369 34.81 -2.81 0.75
C ALA A 369 35.85 -1.79 1.26
N ALA A 370 36.01 -0.66 0.56
CA ALA A 370 36.93 0.40 0.98
C ALA A 370 36.50 1.06 2.31
N PHE A 371 35.22 0.99 2.65
CA PHE A 371 34.66 1.50 3.91
C PHE A 371 34.67 0.44 5.03
N GLY A 372 35.13 -0.79 4.74
CA GLY A 372 35.13 -1.92 5.68
C GLY A 372 33.89 -2.81 5.62
N GLY A 373 33.05 -2.66 4.59
CA GLY A 373 31.84 -3.46 4.39
C GLY A 373 32.06 -4.67 3.47
N ASP A 374 31.33 -5.75 3.71
CA ASP A 374 31.32 -6.97 2.90
C ASP A 374 30.22 -6.86 1.83
N ALA A 375 30.60 -6.64 0.57
CA ALA A 375 29.67 -6.52 -0.55
C ALA A 375 28.82 -7.80 -0.78
N SER A 376 29.26 -8.96 -0.26
CA SER A 376 28.49 -10.21 -0.32
C SER A 376 27.45 -10.34 0.80
N LYS A 377 27.45 -9.44 1.79
CA LYS A 377 26.53 -9.41 2.94
C LYS A 377 25.74 -8.12 3.02
N VAL A 378 25.32 -7.62 1.86
CA VAL A 378 24.43 -6.47 1.76
C VAL A 378 23.00 -6.89 2.11
N THR A 379 22.39 -6.20 3.07
CA THR A 379 20.98 -6.35 3.45
C THR A 379 20.26 -5.05 3.12
N LEU A 380 19.26 -5.12 2.23
CA LEU A 380 18.38 -3.98 1.99
C LEU A 380 17.36 -3.90 3.12
N PHE A 381 17.10 -2.70 3.61
CA PHE A 381 16.00 -2.47 4.54
C PHE A 381 15.34 -1.13 4.25
N GLY A 382 14.02 -1.09 4.41
CA GLY A 382 13.23 0.09 4.10
C GLY A 382 11.87 -0.01 4.76
N GLU A 383 11.23 1.15 4.90
CA GLU A 383 9.92 1.30 5.51
C GLU A 383 8.93 1.93 4.52
N SER A 384 7.65 1.56 4.58
CA SER A 384 6.60 2.10 3.71
C SER A 384 6.92 1.93 2.22
N ALA A 385 6.95 3.01 1.43
CA ALA A 385 7.41 3.01 0.03
C ALA A 385 8.86 2.51 -0.14
N GLY A 386 9.71 2.67 0.87
CA GLY A 386 11.05 2.10 0.93
C GLY A 386 11.01 0.57 1.09
N SER A 387 10.08 0.05 1.89
CA SER A 387 9.83 -1.39 1.99
C SER A 387 9.26 -1.96 0.67
N ALA A 388 8.33 -1.24 0.03
CA ALA A 388 7.86 -1.60 -1.30
C ALA A 388 9.02 -1.61 -2.31
N SER A 389 9.93 -0.63 -2.24
CA SER A 389 11.17 -0.59 -3.03
C SER A 389 12.08 -1.80 -2.82
N VAL A 390 12.31 -2.20 -1.56
CA VAL A 390 13.04 -3.45 -1.23
C VAL A 390 12.37 -4.65 -1.89
N GLY A 391 11.04 -4.74 -1.82
CA GLY A 391 10.27 -5.78 -2.51
C GLY A 391 10.38 -5.70 -4.04
N PHE A 392 10.39 -4.51 -4.63
CA PHE A 392 10.61 -4.35 -6.07
C PHE A 392 12.01 -4.83 -6.48
N HIS A 393 13.05 -4.59 -5.67
CA HIS A 393 14.38 -5.15 -5.91
C HIS A 393 14.45 -6.68 -5.76
N LEU A 394 13.62 -7.28 -4.89
CA LEU A 394 13.46 -8.74 -4.83
C LEU A 394 12.80 -9.30 -6.11
N LEU A 395 11.90 -8.54 -6.74
CA LEU A 395 11.17 -8.97 -7.93
C LEU A 395 11.91 -8.65 -9.24
N SER A 396 12.73 -7.60 -9.26
CA SER A 396 13.51 -7.13 -10.40
C SER A 396 14.74 -8.00 -10.65
N PRO A 397 14.85 -8.74 -11.78
CA PRO A 397 16.02 -9.58 -12.08
C PRO A 397 17.35 -8.80 -12.06
N GLY A 398 17.36 -7.58 -12.60
CA GLY A 398 18.55 -6.72 -12.64
C GLY A 398 19.06 -6.22 -11.29
N SER A 399 18.40 -6.56 -10.18
CA SER A 399 18.79 -6.18 -8.83
C SER A 399 19.27 -7.36 -7.97
N HIS A 400 19.04 -8.61 -8.41
CA HIS A 400 19.20 -9.81 -7.56
C HIS A 400 20.63 -10.01 -7.06
N ASP A 401 21.64 -9.67 -7.85
CA ASP A 401 23.04 -9.87 -7.49
C ASP A 401 23.64 -8.72 -6.65
N LEU A 402 22.86 -7.67 -6.39
CA LEU A 402 23.33 -6.47 -5.68
C LEU A 402 23.13 -6.55 -4.16
N PHE A 403 22.43 -7.56 -3.65
CA PHE A 403 22.18 -7.73 -2.23
C PHE A 403 21.95 -9.20 -1.85
N GLN A 404 22.13 -9.52 -0.59
CA GLN A 404 22.00 -10.88 -0.05
C GLN A 404 20.67 -11.11 0.68
N ARG A 405 20.17 -10.11 1.42
CA ARG A 405 18.96 -10.22 2.26
C ARG A 405 18.09 -8.97 2.19
N ALA A 406 16.85 -9.09 2.63
CA ALA A 406 15.89 -7.98 2.63
C ALA A 406 15.16 -7.89 3.98
N VAL A 407 14.89 -6.66 4.43
CA VAL A 407 13.97 -6.35 5.52
C VAL A 407 12.91 -5.40 4.99
N MET A 408 11.66 -5.77 5.18
CA MET A 408 10.49 -5.08 4.64
C MET A 408 9.59 -4.64 5.79
N GLN A 409 9.68 -3.36 6.16
CA GLN A 409 8.95 -2.77 7.28
C GLN A 409 7.70 -2.04 6.77
N SER A 410 6.51 -2.49 7.17
CA SER A 410 5.25 -1.76 6.93
C SER A 410 5.01 -1.39 5.47
N GLY A 411 5.38 -2.25 4.52
CA GLY A 411 5.12 -1.99 3.09
C GLY A 411 5.48 -3.17 2.20
N SER A 412 4.80 -3.26 1.05
CA SER A 412 5.04 -4.33 0.08
C SER A 412 4.68 -3.90 -1.35
N PRO A 413 5.31 -4.49 -2.39
CA PRO A 413 5.03 -4.20 -3.80
C PRO A 413 3.58 -4.38 -4.25
N ASN A 414 2.84 -5.28 -3.59
CA ASN A 414 1.45 -5.63 -3.93
C ASN A 414 0.42 -4.79 -3.14
N ALA A 415 0.85 -3.75 -2.42
CA ALA A 415 -0.08 -2.82 -1.81
C ALA A 415 -0.82 -2.00 -2.89
N PRO A 416 -2.11 -1.67 -2.70
CA PRO A 416 -2.88 -0.88 -3.67
C PRO A 416 -2.26 0.48 -4.02
N SER A 417 -1.49 1.06 -3.11
CA SER A 417 -0.81 2.36 -3.26
C SER A 417 0.64 2.25 -3.74
N ALA A 418 1.15 1.05 -4.05
CA ALA A 418 2.54 0.84 -4.44
C ALA A 418 2.78 0.85 -5.96
N THR A 419 1.76 0.58 -6.79
CA THR A 419 1.89 0.54 -8.25
C THR A 419 0.66 1.14 -8.95
N ILE A 420 0.83 1.52 -10.21
CA ILE A 420 -0.26 1.89 -11.12
C ILE A 420 -0.08 1.17 -12.46
N SER A 421 -1.15 1.05 -13.25
CA SER A 421 -1.02 0.55 -14.61
C SER A 421 -0.29 1.55 -15.50
N GLN A 422 0.38 1.04 -16.55
CA GLN A 422 1.11 1.87 -17.51
C GLN A 422 0.20 2.92 -18.17
N THR A 423 -1.03 2.56 -18.52
CA THR A 423 -2.01 3.50 -19.08
C THR A 423 -2.32 4.64 -18.11
N VAL A 424 -2.49 4.35 -16.81
CA VAL A 424 -2.72 5.38 -15.80
C VAL A 424 -1.48 6.27 -15.64
N ALA A 425 -0.28 5.70 -15.67
CA ALA A 425 0.97 6.46 -15.61
C ALA A 425 1.08 7.45 -16.79
N TRP A 426 0.78 7.02 -18.02
CA TRP A 426 0.76 7.90 -19.20
C TRP A 426 -0.31 8.99 -19.09
N ASP A 427 -1.53 8.63 -18.72
CA ASP A 427 -2.64 9.58 -18.55
C ASP A 427 -2.30 10.68 -17.54
N ARG A 428 -1.69 10.29 -16.41
CA ARG A 428 -1.27 11.22 -15.36
C ARG A 428 -0.13 12.13 -15.82
N SER A 429 0.82 11.59 -16.58
CA SER A 429 1.94 12.35 -17.16
C SER A 429 1.47 13.38 -18.18
N VAL A 430 0.54 13.01 -19.08
CA VAL A 430 -0.06 13.92 -20.06
C VAL A 430 -0.91 14.99 -19.39
N LYS A 431 -1.68 14.66 -18.33
CA LYS A 431 -2.43 15.67 -17.56
C LYS A 431 -1.51 16.67 -16.87
N LEU A 432 -0.43 16.20 -16.23
CA LEU A 432 0.55 17.10 -15.65
C LEU A 432 1.16 18.01 -16.72
N ALA A 433 1.52 17.48 -17.88
CA ALA A 433 2.02 18.28 -18.99
C ALA A 433 1.05 19.39 -19.41
N THR A 434 -0.25 19.10 -19.50
CA THR A 434 -1.29 20.11 -19.75
C THR A 434 -1.31 21.20 -18.66
N LEU A 435 -1.23 20.83 -17.39
CA LEU A 435 -1.17 21.79 -16.27
C LEU A 435 0.11 22.64 -16.24
N LEU A 436 1.15 22.17 -16.91
CA LEU A 436 2.43 22.87 -17.08
C LEU A 436 2.48 23.69 -18.37
N ASP A 437 1.39 23.73 -19.14
CA ASP A 437 1.28 24.42 -20.43
C ASP A 437 2.19 23.82 -21.52
N CYS A 438 2.51 22.52 -21.42
CA CYS A 438 3.31 21.80 -22.40
C CYS A 438 2.48 21.25 -23.56
N PRO A 439 3.02 21.25 -24.80
CA PRO A 439 2.34 20.69 -25.96
C PRO A 439 2.26 19.17 -25.84
N THR A 440 1.05 18.60 -25.89
CA THR A 440 0.82 17.15 -25.74
C THR A 440 0.68 16.42 -27.08
N SER A 441 0.56 17.14 -28.19
CA SER A 441 0.35 16.58 -29.54
C SER A 441 1.63 16.14 -30.26
N HIS A 442 2.81 16.53 -29.76
CA HIS A 442 4.11 16.23 -30.39
C HIS A 442 5.09 15.66 -29.35
N PRO A 443 5.43 14.35 -29.40
CA PRO A 443 6.23 13.69 -28.36
C PRO A 443 7.57 14.35 -28.03
N ASP A 444 8.31 14.79 -29.05
CA ASP A 444 9.62 15.44 -28.84
C ASP A 444 9.48 16.83 -28.19
N GLN A 445 8.43 17.57 -28.53
CA GLN A 445 8.14 18.87 -27.92
C GLN A 445 7.64 18.71 -26.49
N LEU A 446 6.87 17.65 -26.22
CA LEU A 446 6.37 17.30 -24.90
C LEU A 446 7.54 17.01 -23.94
N GLU A 447 8.45 16.11 -24.33
CA GLU A 447 9.65 15.78 -23.54
C GLU A 447 10.48 17.04 -23.25
N ALA A 448 10.83 17.79 -24.30
CA ALA A 448 11.67 18.99 -24.16
C ALA A 448 11.00 20.08 -23.31
N CYS A 449 9.67 20.21 -23.37
CA CYS A 449 8.93 21.15 -22.52
C CYS A 449 8.94 20.73 -21.04
N LEU A 450 8.63 19.47 -20.75
CA LEU A 450 8.65 18.94 -19.39
C LEU A 450 10.04 19.07 -18.75
N GLN A 451 11.11 18.81 -19.52
CA GLN A 451 12.50 18.94 -19.06
C GLN A 451 12.91 20.38 -18.77
N LYS A 452 12.20 21.38 -19.32
CA LYS A 452 12.42 22.81 -19.07
C LYS A 452 11.48 23.40 -18.04
N ALA A 453 10.40 22.69 -17.66
CA ALA A 453 9.42 23.20 -16.72
C ALA A 453 10.04 23.50 -15.35
N ASP A 454 9.48 24.46 -14.62
CA ASP A 454 9.95 24.77 -13.28
C ASP A 454 9.69 23.59 -12.31
N ALA A 455 10.71 23.21 -11.54
CA ALA A 455 10.63 22.06 -10.63
C ALA A 455 9.57 22.26 -9.53
N ARG A 456 9.41 23.49 -9.02
CA ARG A 456 8.36 23.82 -8.04
C ARG A 456 6.97 23.74 -8.67
N LYS A 457 6.78 24.18 -9.92
CA LYS A 457 5.50 24.04 -10.65
C LYS A 457 5.17 22.56 -10.86
N ILE A 458 6.14 21.73 -11.26
CA ILE A 458 5.97 20.26 -11.35
C ILE A 458 5.50 19.69 -10.00
N ALA A 459 6.24 19.97 -8.92
CA ALA A 459 5.98 19.41 -7.61
C ALA A 459 4.65 19.86 -7.00
N SER A 460 4.21 21.10 -7.27
CA SER A 460 2.92 21.63 -6.80
C SER A 460 1.72 21.18 -7.63
N LYS A 461 1.89 20.98 -8.95
CA LYS A 461 0.81 20.55 -9.85
C LYS A 461 0.59 19.05 -9.92
N GLN A 462 1.50 18.22 -9.39
CA GLN A 462 1.36 16.77 -9.50
C GLN A 462 0.10 16.21 -8.81
N TYR A 463 -0.38 16.81 -7.71
CA TYR A 463 -1.59 16.33 -7.02
C TYR A 463 -2.88 16.78 -7.72
N ASP A 464 -2.87 17.87 -8.49
CA ASP A 464 -4.02 18.39 -9.26
C ASP A 464 -4.50 17.39 -10.35
N ILE A 465 -3.71 16.35 -10.68
CA ILE A 465 -4.08 15.31 -11.66
C ILE A 465 -5.02 14.25 -11.08
N LEU A 466 -5.15 14.17 -9.75
CA LEU A 466 -6.00 13.21 -9.06
C LEU A 466 -7.44 13.73 -9.05
N LYS A 467 -8.38 12.93 -9.57
CA LYS A 467 -9.76 13.36 -9.81
C LYS A 467 -10.69 13.19 -8.60
N LYS A 468 -10.38 12.23 -7.72
CA LYS A 468 -11.21 11.86 -6.58
C LYS A 468 -10.44 12.11 -5.29
N PRO A 469 -11.10 12.61 -4.23
CA PRO A 469 -10.51 12.57 -2.90
C PRO A 469 -10.36 11.11 -2.49
N THR A 470 -9.12 10.69 -2.31
CA THR A 470 -8.77 9.31 -1.98
C THR A 470 -7.59 9.34 -1.03
N LEU A 471 -7.71 8.65 0.09
CA LEU A 471 -6.62 8.55 1.06
C LEU A 471 -5.47 7.73 0.45
N LEU A 472 -4.22 8.10 0.73
CA LEU A 472 -3.04 7.40 0.22
C LEU A 472 -2.98 7.34 -1.32
N ALA A 473 -3.56 8.35 -2.00
CA ALA A 473 -3.47 8.49 -3.44
C ALA A 473 -2.21 9.25 -3.85
N PHE A 474 -1.22 8.52 -4.35
CA PHE A 474 0.02 9.10 -4.86
C PHE A 474 -0.05 9.30 -6.38
N PRO A 475 0.34 10.48 -6.91
CA PRO A 475 0.16 10.84 -8.32
C PRO A 475 1.09 10.08 -9.26
N PHE A 476 2.34 9.86 -8.88
CA PHE A 476 3.32 9.14 -9.70
C PHE A 476 3.90 7.98 -8.90
N LEU A 477 3.76 6.78 -9.45
CA LEU A 477 4.09 5.52 -8.79
C LEU A 477 4.81 4.58 -9.76
N PRO A 478 5.53 3.58 -9.25
CA PRO A 478 6.05 2.49 -10.05
C PRO A 478 4.99 1.82 -10.93
N HIS A 479 5.40 1.34 -12.10
CA HIS A 479 4.57 0.55 -13.01
C HIS A 479 5.41 -0.44 -13.82
N VAL A 480 4.76 -1.38 -14.50
CA VAL A 480 5.42 -2.34 -15.39
C VAL A 480 6.04 -1.58 -16.58
N ASP A 481 7.37 -1.62 -16.68
CA ASP A 481 8.16 -0.96 -17.72
C ASP A 481 8.86 -1.95 -18.67
N GLY A 482 8.80 -3.25 -18.35
CA GLY A 482 9.44 -4.31 -19.13
C GLY A 482 10.96 -4.44 -18.90
N ASP A 483 11.55 -3.62 -18.03
CA ASP A 483 12.98 -3.65 -17.69
C ASP A 483 13.16 -3.83 -16.18
N PHE A 484 12.82 -2.82 -15.37
CA PHE A 484 12.89 -2.95 -13.92
C PHE A 484 11.82 -3.91 -13.41
N LEU A 485 10.57 -3.67 -13.80
CA LEU A 485 9.44 -4.52 -13.52
C LEU A 485 9.03 -5.19 -14.83
N PRO A 486 9.43 -6.46 -15.05
CA PRO A 486 9.14 -7.14 -16.30
C PRO A 486 7.67 -7.54 -16.46
N ASP A 487 6.91 -7.64 -15.36
CA ASP A 487 5.49 -8.00 -15.36
C ASP A 487 4.81 -7.46 -14.09
N GLU A 488 3.49 -7.61 -14.02
CA GLU A 488 2.65 -7.26 -12.87
C GLU A 488 3.07 -8.02 -11.61
N ILE A 489 2.98 -7.38 -10.45
CA ILE A 489 3.47 -7.93 -9.17
C ILE A 489 2.83 -9.27 -8.83
N GLU A 490 1.53 -9.40 -9.04
CA GLU A 490 0.81 -10.67 -8.84
C GLU A 490 1.32 -11.78 -9.75
N VAL A 491 1.68 -11.47 -10.99
CA VAL A 491 2.25 -12.43 -11.93
C VAL A 491 3.65 -12.85 -11.48
N LEU A 492 4.47 -11.90 -11.03
CA LEU A 492 5.82 -12.18 -10.54
C LEU A 492 5.80 -13.05 -9.27
N LEU A 493 4.85 -12.83 -8.35
CA LEU A 493 4.67 -13.68 -7.17
C LEU A 493 4.12 -15.07 -7.51
N GLN A 494 3.29 -15.20 -8.57
CA GLN A 494 2.63 -16.45 -8.96
C GLN A 494 3.38 -17.29 -9.99
N THR A 495 4.28 -16.71 -10.77
CA THR A 495 4.95 -17.42 -11.88
C THR A 495 6.46 -17.18 -11.87
N GLY A 496 6.91 -16.12 -11.21
CA GLY A 496 8.30 -15.75 -11.16
C GLY A 496 9.16 -16.75 -10.40
N LYS A 497 10.38 -16.92 -10.89
CA LYS A 497 11.47 -17.57 -10.14
C LYS A 497 11.93 -16.59 -9.06
N LEU A 498 11.21 -16.55 -7.94
CA LEU A 498 11.56 -15.70 -6.80
C LEU A 498 12.97 -16.05 -6.30
N PRO A 499 13.79 -15.04 -5.95
CA PRO A 499 15.13 -15.30 -5.44
C PRO A 499 15.07 -16.05 -4.11
N LYS A 500 16.05 -16.92 -3.86
CA LYS A 500 16.16 -17.69 -2.61
C LYS A 500 16.86 -16.88 -1.50
N LYS A 501 16.42 -15.64 -1.29
CA LYS A 501 16.98 -14.73 -0.28
C LYS A 501 16.15 -14.72 0.98
N ASP A 502 16.79 -14.61 2.13
CA ASP A 502 16.10 -14.50 3.42
C ASP A 502 15.45 -13.12 3.54
N VAL A 503 14.23 -13.07 4.10
CA VAL A 503 13.45 -11.83 4.27
C VAL A 503 12.88 -11.71 5.68
N LEU A 504 13.06 -10.57 6.32
CA LEU A 504 12.39 -10.20 7.56
C LEU A 504 11.28 -9.18 7.25
N PHE A 505 10.04 -9.53 7.54
CA PHE A 505 8.87 -8.65 7.40
C PHE A 505 8.51 -8.04 8.75
N GLY A 506 7.87 -6.86 8.69
CA GLY A 506 7.48 -6.09 9.85
C GLY A 506 6.17 -5.35 9.65
N LEU A 507 5.40 -5.21 10.73
CA LEU A 507 4.18 -4.41 10.79
C LEU A 507 4.08 -3.73 12.15
N ASN A 508 3.51 -2.54 12.15
CA ASN A 508 3.13 -1.82 13.37
C ASN A 508 1.66 -2.13 13.72
N LYS A 509 1.28 -1.91 14.98
CA LYS A 509 -0.08 -2.20 15.44
C LYS A 509 -1.14 -1.31 14.78
N ASP A 510 -0.86 -0.02 14.61
CA ASP A 510 -1.84 1.00 14.23
C ASP A 510 -1.44 1.71 12.91
N GLU A 511 -1.09 0.95 11.87
CA GLU A 511 -0.57 1.46 10.57
C GLU A 511 -1.42 2.57 9.94
N GLY A 512 -2.75 2.50 10.06
CA GLY A 512 -3.64 3.41 9.36
C GLY A 512 -3.79 4.79 10.00
N THR A 513 -3.47 4.94 11.30
CA THR A 513 -3.89 6.12 12.08
C THR A 513 -3.18 7.41 11.67
N TYR A 514 -1.89 7.33 11.27
CA TYR A 514 -1.11 8.47 10.77
C TYR A 514 -1.79 9.16 9.59
N PHE A 515 -2.40 8.39 8.68
CA PHE A 515 -2.97 8.94 7.45
C PHE A 515 -4.31 9.64 7.68
N LEU A 516 -5.05 9.27 8.73
CA LEU A 516 -6.40 9.80 8.98
C LEU A 516 -6.38 11.32 9.21
N VAL A 517 -5.38 11.83 9.94
CA VAL A 517 -5.29 13.27 10.26
C VAL A 517 -5.02 14.17 9.04
N TYR A 518 -4.57 13.61 7.92
CA TYR A 518 -4.26 14.37 6.69
C TYR A 518 -5.40 14.43 5.69
N GLY A 519 -6.37 13.50 5.78
CA GLY A 519 -7.35 13.32 4.70
C GLY A 519 -8.76 12.93 5.14
N MET A 520 -8.99 12.69 6.43
CA MET A 520 -10.29 12.23 6.94
C MET A 520 -11.00 13.30 7.78
N PRO A 521 -12.29 13.57 7.52
CA PRO A 521 -13.08 14.46 8.35
C PRO A 521 -13.18 13.97 9.80
N GLY A 522 -13.01 14.88 10.76
CA GLY A 522 -13.14 14.59 12.19
C GLY A 522 -11.86 14.13 12.88
N TYR A 523 -10.74 14.04 12.15
CA TYR A 523 -9.43 13.70 12.69
C TYR A 523 -8.55 14.94 12.83
N THR A 524 -7.87 15.05 13.95
CA THR A 524 -6.97 16.16 14.27
C THR A 524 -5.67 15.65 14.89
N ASN A 525 -4.58 16.39 14.70
CA ASN A 525 -3.29 16.12 15.37
C ASN A 525 -3.30 16.50 16.87
N THR A 526 -4.45 16.90 17.40
CA THR A 526 -4.70 17.21 18.82
C THR A 526 -6.00 16.56 19.28
N GLY A 527 -6.16 16.31 20.58
CA GLY A 527 -7.38 15.70 21.13
C GLY A 527 -7.59 14.24 20.73
N GLU A 528 -8.81 13.72 20.93
CA GLU A 528 -9.12 12.28 20.83
C GLU A 528 -9.74 11.85 19.49
N SER A 529 -10.11 12.79 18.61
CA SER A 529 -10.75 12.55 17.31
C SER A 529 -11.94 11.54 17.31
N PRO A 530 -12.93 11.64 18.23
CA PRO A 530 -14.10 10.76 18.19
C PRO A 530 -14.96 11.08 16.95
N ILE A 531 -15.24 10.09 16.10
CA ILE A 531 -16.00 10.31 14.86
C ILE A 531 -17.43 9.74 14.92
N SER A 532 -18.39 10.45 14.36
CA SER A 532 -19.77 9.97 14.23
C SER A 532 -19.88 8.78 13.28
N ARG A 533 -21.02 8.07 13.31
CA ARG A 533 -21.30 7.00 12.36
C ARG A 533 -21.27 7.51 10.90
N GLU A 534 -21.82 8.69 10.66
CA GLU A 534 -21.80 9.33 9.33
C GLU A 534 -20.36 9.62 8.87
N GLN A 535 -19.52 10.15 9.77
CA GLN A 535 -18.11 10.40 9.46
C GLN A 535 -17.36 9.10 9.15
N TYR A 536 -17.66 8.00 9.86
CA TYR A 536 -17.09 6.69 9.57
C TYR A 536 -17.48 6.17 8.18
N LEU A 537 -18.78 6.22 7.83
CA LEU A 537 -19.26 5.78 6.51
C LEU A 537 -18.63 6.59 5.37
N ASN A 538 -18.55 7.92 5.54
CA ASN A 538 -17.86 8.80 4.59
C ASN A 538 -16.36 8.49 4.51
N GLY A 539 -15.72 8.20 5.65
CA GLY A 539 -14.32 7.78 5.71
C GLY A 539 -14.05 6.48 4.95
N VAL A 540 -14.92 5.47 5.08
CA VAL A 540 -14.83 4.23 4.29
C VAL A 540 -14.98 4.53 2.81
N ALA A 541 -15.89 5.42 2.42
CA ALA A 541 -16.05 5.83 1.03
C ALA A 541 -14.79 6.52 0.45
N ILE A 542 -14.09 7.32 1.24
CA ILE A 542 -12.82 7.97 0.85
C ILE A 542 -11.67 6.96 0.79
N ALA A 543 -11.56 6.05 1.76
CA ALA A 543 -10.52 5.02 1.80
C ALA A 543 -10.68 3.99 0.66
N MET A 544 -11.92 3.76 0.22
CA MET A 544 -12.31 2.79 -0.81
C MET A 544 -12.99 3.48 -2.01
N ALA A 545 -12.42 4.61 -2.46
CA ALA A 545 -13.02 5.48 -3.50
C ALA A 545 -13.17 4.82 -4.89
N ASP A 546 -12.40 3.77 -5.16
CA ASP A 546 -12.45 2.99 -6.41
C ASP A 546 -13.18 1.65 -6.24
N SER A 547 -13.65 1.32 -5.03
CA SER A 547 -14.45 0.13 -4.80
C SER A 547 -15.93 0.36 -5.13
N SER A 548 -16.65 -0.72 -5.41
CA SER A 548 -18.11 -0.75 -5.55
C SER A 548 -18.81 -0.51 -4.21
N ASP A 549 -20.08 -0.07 -4.25
CA ASP A 549 -20.90 0.09 -3.05
C ASP A 549 -21.00 -1.22 -2.25
N VAL A 550 -21.18 -2.35 -2.93
CA VAL A 550 -21.28 -3.67 -2.28
C VAL A 550 -19.97 -4.06 -1.58
N ALA A 551 -18.82 -3.74 -2.17
CA ALA A 551 -17.53 -3.95 -1.52
C ALA A 551 -17.38 -3.06 -0.28
N ARG A 552 -17.82 -1.79 -0.33
CA ARG A 552 -17.82 -0.90 0.83
C ARG A 552 -18.73 -1.40 1.94
N GLU A 553 -19.93 -1.86 1.62
CA GLU A 553 -20.87 -2.43 2.60
C GLU A 553 -20.32 -3.69 3.27
N ALA A 554 -19.63 -4.56 2.52
CA ALA A 554 -18.96 -5.73 3.09
C ALA A 554 -17.85 -5.33 4.08
N THR A 555 -17.09 -4.27 3.78
CA THR A 555 -16.11 -3.70 4.70
C THR A 555 -16.78 -3.09 5.94
N ILE A 556 -17.82 -2.27 5.76
CA ILE A 556 -18.58 -1.67 6.87
C ILE A 556 -19.11 -2.77 7.80
N PHE A 557 -19.66 -3.85 7.24
CA PHE A 557 -20.14 -4.99 8.00
C PHE A 557 -19.05 -5.65 8.85
N GLN A 558 -17.86 -5.86 8.29
CA GLN A 558 -16.77 -6.51 9.01
C GLN A 558 -16.17 -5.63 10.12
N TYR A 559 -16.09 -4.31 9.90
CA TYR A 559 -15.40 -3.38 10.80
C TYR A 559 -16.33 -2.59 11.72
N THR A 560 -17.65 -2.85 11.69
CA THR A 560 -18.59 -2.25 12.64
C THR A 560 -18.84 -3.18 13.81
N ASP A 561 -18.71 -2.66 15.03
CA ASP A 561 -19.31 -3.31 16.21
C ASP A 561 -20.82 -3.06 16.22
N TRP A 562 -21.58 -4.00 15.69
CA TRP A 562 -23.03 -3.90 15.56
C TRP A 562 -23.79 -3.89 16.89
N ALA A 563 -23.14 -4.24 18.01
CA ALA A 563 -23.73 -4.08 19.34
C ALA A 563 -23.68 -2.62 19.84
N ASP A 564 -22.87 -1.77 19.21
CA ASP A 564 -22.58 -0.40 19.65
C ASP A 564 -22.16 0.49 18.47
N GLU A 565 -22.95 0.45 17.37
CA GLU A 565 -22.58 1.02 16.07
C GLU A 565 -22.36 2.54 16.09
N ASN A 566 -22.93 3.24 17.06
CA ASN A 566 -22.84 4.70 17.20
C ASN A 566 -21.69 5.14 18.12
N ASN A 567 -20.91 4.20 18.66
CA ASN A 567 -19.76 4.53 19.49
C ASN A 567 -18.66 5.22 18.67
N LYS A 568 -18.42 6.47 19.01
CA LYS A 568 -17.52 7.34 18.25
C LYS A 568 -16.05 6.91 18.30
N ILE A 569 -15.64 6.29 19.40
CA ILE A 569 -14.27 5.79 19.60
C ILE A 569 -14.08 4.51 18.79
N LYS A 570 -15.03 3.57 18.85
CA LYS A 570 -14.97 2.36 18.02
C LYS A 570 -14.98 2.69 16.53
N ASN A 571 -15.81 3.63 16.10
CA ASN A 571 -15.82 4.10 14.72
C ASN A 571 -14.46 4.68 14.30
N ARG A 572 -13.82 5.51 15.16
CA ARG A 572 -12.49 6.07 14.92
C ARG A 572 -11.44 4.98 14.70
N ASP A 573 -11.37 4.02 15.63
CA ASP A 573 -10.38 2.94 15.63
C ASP A 573 -10.62 1.96 14.46
N SER A 574 -11.88 1.74 14.12
CA SER A 574 -12.28 0.88 13.02
C SER A 574 -11.87 1.45 11.66
N LEU A 575 -11.99 2.77 11.45
CA LEU A 575 -11.49 3.37 10.21
C LEU A 575 -9.96 3.29 10.11
N GLY A 576 -9.25 3.48 11.22
CA GLY A 576 -7.79 3.25 11.27
C GLY A 576 -7.43 1.81 10.93
N SER A 577 -8.21 0.84 11.40
CA SER A 577 -8.03 -0.58 11.05
C SER A 577 -8.33 -0.87 9.58
N VAL A 578 -9.39 -0.28 9.00
CA VAL A 578 -9.70 -0.42 7.57
C VAL A 578 -8.53 0.05 6.71
N VAL A 579 -8.02 1.25 6.99
CA VAL A 579 -6.89 1.83 6.25
C VAL A 579 -5.62 1.00 6.44
N GLY A 580 -5.30 0.65 7.70
CA GLY A 580 -4.11 -0.14 8.03
C GLY A 580 -4.11 -1.52 7.36
N ASP A 581 -5.25 -2.19 7.36
CA ASP A 581 -5.38 -3.53 6.79
C ASP A 581 -5.33 -3.55 5.27
N GLN A 582 -6.04 -2.63 4.63
CA GLN A 582 -6.10 -2.53 3.18
C GLN A 582 -4.74 -2.15 2.58
N GLN A 583 -4.02 -1.22 3.21
CA GLN A 583 -2.84 -0.59 2.63
C GLN A 583 -1.52 -1.24 3.07
N PHE A 584 -1.46 -1.81 4.27
CA PHE A 584 -0.19 -2.27 4.86
C PHE A 584 -0.26 -3.73 5.33
N VAL A 585 -1.10 -4.03 6.33
CA VAL A 585 -1.07 -5.33 7.01
C VAL A 585 -1.36 -6.48 6.06
N CYS A 586 -2.47 -6.44 5.33
CA CYS A 586 -2.86 -7.57 4.51
C CYS A 586 -2.00 -7.72 3.23
N PRO A 587 -1.59 -6.65 2.53
CA PRO A 587 -0.60 -6.75 1.46
C PRO A 587 0.73 -7.37 1.91
N VAL A 588 1.30 -6.92 3.04
CA VAL A 588 2.56 -7.46 3.59
C VAL A 588 2.41 -8.94 3.94
N LEU A 589 1.33 -9.32 4.62
CA LEU A 589 1.07 -10.72 4.95
C LEU A 589 0.84 -11.57 3.70
N GLU A 590 0.30 -11.03 2.61
CA GLU A 590 0.19 -11.76 1.33
C GLU A 590 1.53 -11.96 0.67
N PHE A 591 2.34 -10.90 0.62
CA PHE A 591 3.68 -10.97 0.08
C PHE A 591 4.50 -12.00 0.85
N ALA A 592 4.50 -11.95 2.18
CA ALA A 592 5.18 -12.91 3.05
C ALA A 592 4.69 -14.34 2.80
N HIS A 593 3.38 -14.54 2.69
CA HIS A 593 2.79 -15.84 2.36
C HIS A 593 3.30 -16.39 1.02
N ARG A 594 3.17 -15.62 -0.06
CA ARG A 594 3.60 -16.03 -1.41
C ARG A 594 5.10 -16.23 -1.51
N TYR A 595 5.88 -15.32 -0.92
CA TYR A 595 7.33 -15.42 -0.92
C TYR A 595 7.82 -16.61 -0.10
N SER A 596 7.22 -16.92 1.06
CA SER A 596 7.61 -18.09 1.87
C SER A 596 7.38 -19.44 1.16
N GLN A 597 6.46 -19.51 0.19
CA GLN A 597 6.22 -20.73 -0.60
C GLN A 597 7.33 -21.01 -1.61
N ARG A 598 7.95 -19.96 -2.19
CA ARG A 598 8.73 -20.07 -3.43
C ARG A 598 10.03 -19.27 -3.45
N GLY A 599 10.23 -18.36 -2.52
CA GLY A 599 11.44 -17.60 -2.27
C GLY A 599 12.36 -18.28 -1.25
N GLY A 600 13.00 -17.47 -0.40
CA GLY A 600 13.87 -17.90 0.71
C GLY A 600 13.16 -17.94 2.07
N LYS A 601 13.94 -18.04 3.16
CA LYS A 601 13.38 -18.10 4.51
C LYS A 601 12.75 -16.76 4.88
N THR A 602 11.60 -16.82 5.52
CA THR A 602 10.86 -15.63 5.92
C THR A 602 10.69 -15.56 7.42
N PHE A 603 10.77 -14.36 7.98
CA PHE A 603 10.52 -14.07 9.38
C PHE A 603 9.56 -12.90 9.47
N LEU A 604 8.77 -12.81 10.54
CA LEU A 604 7.80 -11.73 10.72
C LEU A 604 7.86 -11.20 12.15
N TYR A 605 7.86 -9.87 12.31
CA TYR A 605 7.61 -9.21 13.58
C TYR A 605 6.31 -8.41 13.58
N PHE A 606 5.81 -8.15 14.78
CA PHE A 606 4.73 -7.21 15.07
C PHE A 606 5.20 -6.22 16.13
N PHE A 607 5.33 -4.95 15.76
CA PHE A 607 5.77 -3.89 16.65
C PHE A 607 4.56 -3.23 17.32
N ASP A 608 4.50 -3.34 18.65
CA ASP A 608 3.35 -2.93 19.45
C ASP A 608 3.74 -2.09 20.68
N HIS A 609 4.83 -1.33 20.57
CA HIS A 609 5.27 -0.37 21.57
C HIS A 609 4.98 1.08 21.17
N GLN A 610 4.25 1.81 21.99
CA GLN A 610 4.06 3.26 21.81
C GLN A 610 5.19 4.01 22.53
N SER A 611 5.94 4.79 21.76
CA SER A 611 7.06 5.59 22.24
C SER A 611 6.64 6.60 23.31
N SER A 612 7.43 6.71 24.39
CA SER A 612 7.14 7.63 25.49
C SER A 612 7.30 9.11 25.10
N THR A 613 8.05 9.37 24.04
CA THR A 613 8.34 10.71 23.51
C THR A 613 7.50 11.02 22.27
N ASN A 614 6.54 10.14 21.91
CA ASN A 614 5.66 10.33 20.77
C ASN A 614 4.89 11.66 20.89
N PRO A 615 5.08 12.62 19.96
CA PRO A 615 4.42 13.93 20.03
C PRO A 615 2.94 13.87 19.61
N TRP A 616 2.47 12.76 19.04
CA TRP A 616 1.11 12.61 18.56
C TRP A 616 0.11 12.23 19.66
N PRO A 617 -1.19 12.50 19.47
CA PRO A 617 -2.23 12.08 20.39
C PRO A 617 -2.23 10.57 20.68
N ALA A 618 -2.47 10.21 21.94
CA ALA A 618 -2.45 8.82 22.41
C ALA A 618 -3.34 7.86 21.58
N TRP A 619 -4.47 8.35 21.04
CA TRP A 619 -5.38 7.52 20.24
C TRP A 619 -4.76 6.96 18.96
N MET A 620 -3.71 7.61 18.44
CA MET A 620 -3.05 7.16 17.22
C MET A 620 -2.22 5.89 17.44
N GLY A 621 -1.92 5.55 18.70
CA GLY A 621 -1.27 4.30 19.07
C GLY A 621 0.14 4.17 18.50
N VAL A 622 0.42 2.98 17.96
CA VAL A 622 1.71 2.61 17.37
C VAL A 622 1.65 2.77 15.86
N MET A 623 1.84 4.01 15.43
CA MET A 623 1.59 4.45 14.06
C MET A 623 2.63 3.93 13.06
N HIS A 624 2.32 4.10 11.78
CA HIS A 624 3.23 3.90 10.64
C HIS A 624 4.58 4.62 10.83
N GLY A 625 5.69 3.92 10.59
CA GLY A 625 7.06 4.46 10.63
C GLY A 625 7.68 4.70 12.02
N TYR A 626 6.92 4.54 13.11
CA TYR A 626 7.43 4.83 14.47
C TYR A 626 8.30 3.72 15.07
N GLU A 627 8.45 2.57 14.41
CA GLU A 627 9.45 1.56 14.79
C GLU A 627 10.87 1.96 14.35
N ILE A 628 10.99 2.86 13.36
CA ILE A 628 12.26 3.27 12.77
C ILE A 628 13.18 3.89 13.83
N GLU A 629 12.66 4.74 14.71
CA GLU A 629 13.47 5.40 15.76
C GLU A 629 14.19 4.36 16.66
N PHE A 630 13.57 3.21 16.89
CA PHE A 630 14.15 2.12 17.67
C PHE A 630 15.12 1.27 16.86
N VAL A 631 14.87 1.09 15.56
CA VAL A 631 15.77 0.38 14.64
C VAL A 631 17.07 1.17 14.42
N PHE A 632 17.00 2.50 14.32
CA PHE A 632 18.17 3.36 14.11
C PHE A 632 18.90 3.76 15.39
N GLY A 633 18.33 3.50 16.56
CA GLY A 633 19.00 3.74 17.83
C GLY A 633 18.77 5.12 18.44
N MET A 634 17.74 5.86 18.01
CA MET A 634 17.43 7.19 18.57
C MET A 634 17.32 7.20 20.10
N PRO A 635 16.76 6.18 20.79
CA PRO A 635 16.72 6.17 22.24
C PRO A 635 18.09 6.15 22.93
N LEU A 636 19.18 5.91 22.20
CA LEU A 636 20.55 6.01 22.74
C LEU A 636 21.05 7.46 22.83
N ASP A 637 20.38 8.40 22.18
CA ASP A 637 20.61 9.82 22.38
C ASP A 637 19.91 10.28 23.67
N VAL A 638 20.72 10.54 24.69
CA VAL A 638 20.25 10.98 26.01
C VAL A 638 19.50 12.32 25.98
N SER A 639 19.71 13.14 24.94
CA SER A 639 19.06 14.45 24.81
C SER A 639 17.59 14.34 24.41
N LEU A 640 17.17 13.19 23.85
CA LEU A 640 15.81 12.99 23.37
C LEU A 640 14.82 12.50 24.43
N GLY A 641 15.31 12.15 25.64
CA GLY A 641 14.44 11.92 26.80
C GLY A 641 13.67 10.58 26.83
N TYR A 642 14.09 9.57 26.06
CA TYR A 642 13.49 8.23 26.11
C TYR A 642 13.69 7.54 27.47
N THR A 643 12.79 6.61 27.81
CA THR A 643 12.88 5.85 29.05
C THR A 643 14.04 4.84 29.04
N LYS A 644 14.51 4.42 30.24
CA LYS A 644 15.52 3.35 30.37
C LYS A 644 15.07 2.03 29.72
N ASN A 645 13.77 1.74 29.73
CA ASN A 645 13.21 0.55 29.09
C ASN A 645 13.38 0.63 27.58
N GLU A 646 13.09 1.78 26.98
CA GLU A 646 13.27 2.03 25.55
C GLU A 646 14.73 2.03 25.12
N VAL A 647 15.63 2.58 25.94
CA VAL A 647 17.09 2.48 25.75
C VAL A 647 17.56 1.02 25.71
N ASN A 648 17.00 0.15 26.55
CA ASN A 648 17.32 -1.27 26.54
C ASN A 648 16.64 -2.00 25.37
N MET A 649 15.44 -1.58 25.00
CA MET A 649 14.66 -2.13 23.90
C MET A 649 15.34 -1.86 22.55
N THR A 650 15.77 -0.62 22.28
CA THR A 650 16.46 -0.27 21.03
C THR A 650 17.75 -1.08 20.83
N LYS A 651 18.53 -1.33 21.89
CA LYS A 651 19.73 -2.19 21.82
C LYS A 651 19.39 -3.60 21.35
N LYS A 652 18.27 -4.17 21.83
CA LYS A 652 17.80 -5.49 21.38
C LYS A 652 17.32 -5.45 19.93
N PHE A 653 16.59 -4.41 19.54
CA PHE A 653 16.03 -4.29 18.18
C PHE A 653 17.13 -4.10 17.13
N MET A 654 18.11 -3.22 17.38
CA MET A 654 19.31 -3.11 16.54
C MET A 654 20.01 -4.46 16.37
N LYS A 655 20.14 -5.23 17.46
CA LYS A 655 20.74 -6.56 17.44
C LYS A 655 19.97 -7.55 16.59
N HIS A 656 18.63 -7.54 16.60
CA HIS A 656 17.81 -8.39 15.72
C HIS A 656 18.08 -8.11 14.23
N TRP A 657 18.05 -6.83 13.82
CA TRP A 657 18.30 -6.44 12.43
C TRP A 657 19.72 -6.79 12.00
N CYS A 658 20.71 -6.47 12.84
CA CYS A 658 22.10 -6.72 12.51
C CYS A 658 22.46 -8.21 12.58
N ASN A 659 21.85 -9.00 13.47
CA ASN A 659 22.04 -10.45 13.49
C ASN A 659 21.41 -11.11 12.26
N PHE A 660 20.26 -10.63 11.80
CA PHE A 660 19.68 -11.03 10.53
C PHE A 660 20.59 -10.69 9.35
N ALA A 661 21.15 -9.47 9.32
CA ALA A 661 22.11 -9.07 8.29
C ALA A 661 23.39 -9.92 8.30
N ARG A 662 23.85 -10.40 9.47
CA ARG A 662 24.99 -11.31 9.60
C ARG A 662 24.65 -12.73 9.15
N THR A 663 23.57 -13.29 9.67
CA THR A 663 23.33 -14.75 9.69
C THR A 663 22.15 -15.21 8.85
N GLY A 664 21.22 -14.32 8.51
CA GLY A 664 19.91 -14.67 7.94
C GLY A 664 18.89 -15.14 8.96
N ASN A 665 19.19 -15.00 10.26
CA ASN A 665 18.27 -15.29 11.35
C ASN A 665 18.23 -14.09 12.32
N PRO A 666 17.06 -13.51 12.60
CA PRO A 666 16.94 -12.39 13.54
C PRO A 666 17.03 -12.80 15.02
N GLY A 667 16.97 -14.09 15.36
CA GLY A 667 17.04 -14.55 16.76
C GLY A 667 18.33 -14.14 17.46
N ILE A 668 18.25 -13.72 18.73
CA ILE A 668 19.39 -13.26 19.54
C ILE A 668 19.47 -14.06 20.84
N ASP A 669 20.66 -14.16 21.44
CA ASP A 669 20.87 -14.74 22.78
C ASP A 669 20.27 -16.16 22.96
N GLY A 670 20.29 -16.96 21.89
CA GLY A 670 19.73 -18.31 21.86
C GLY A 670 18.19 -18.37 21.78
N ALA A 671 17.50 -17.22 21.78
CA ALA A 671 16.06 -17.17 21.61
C ALA A 671 15.65 -17.57 20.19
N LEU A 672 14.67 -18.47 20.09
CA LEU A 672 14.14 -18.92 18.82
C LEU A 672 13.25 -17.84 18.21
N TRP A 673 13.61 -17.38 17.01
CA TRP A 673 12.70 -16.65 16.13
C TRP A 673 12.10 -17.63 15.11
N PRO A 674 10.78 -17.91 15.16
CA PRO A 674 10.17 -18.89 14.28
C PRO A 674 10.20 -18.43 12.82
N VAL A 675 10.47 -19.37 11.92
CA VAL A 675 10.36 -19.13 10.48
C VAL A 675 8.87 -18.99 10.15
N PHE A 676 8.51 -17.89 9.50
CA PHE A 676 7.18 -17.71 8.92
C PHE A 676 6.98 -18.74 7.82
N THR A 677 5.93 -19.55 7.90
CA THR A 677 5.57 -20.54 6.88
C THR A 677 4.12 -20.34 6.45
N PRO A 678 3.73 -20.80 5.25
CA PRO A 678 2.34 -20.69 4.78
C PRO A 678 1.31 -21.32 5.73
N ALA A 679 1.71 -22.41 6.40
CA ALA A 679 0.85 -23.18 7.29
C ALA A 679 0.71 -22.54 8.68
N ASN A 680 1.82 -22.09 9.28
CA ASN A 680 1.80 -21.62 10.67
C ASN A 680 1.67 -20.09 10.78
N GLN A 681 2.20 -19.34 9.81
CA GLN A 681 2.23 -17.87 9.80
C GLN A 681 2.70 -17.29 11.14
N GLU A 682 3.77 -17.86 11.68
CA GLU A 682 4.35 -17.49 12.97
C GLU A 682 5.04 -16.13 12.90
N TYR A 683 4.89 -15.34 13.96
CA TYR A 683 5.52 -14.02 14.13
C TYR A 683 5.88 -13.76 15.59
N VAL A 684 6.73 -12.76 15.79
CA VAL A 684 7.23 -12.35 17.11
C VAL A 684 6.77 -10.93 17.44
N THR A 685 6.27 -10.70 18.66
CA THR A 685 5.97 -9.33 19.12
C THR A 685 7.24 -8.59 19.56
N LEU A 686 7.32 -7.32 19.22
CA LEU A 686 8.42 -6.42 19.59
C LEU A 686 7.89 -5.26 20.43
N ASN A 687 8.13 -5.37 21.74
CA ASN A 687 7.93 -4.31 22.72
C ASN A 687 8.95 -4.46 23.87
N TYR A 688 8.76 -3.76 24.98
CA TYR A 688 9.69 -3.81 26.12
C TYR A 688 9.67 -5.15 26.89
N ASN A 689 8.62 -5.96 26.74
CA ASN A 689 8.51 -7.30 27.34
C ASN A 689 9.34 -8.33 26.56
N HIS A 690 9.36 -9.58 27.05
CA HIS A 690 9.96 -10.67 26.30
C HIS A 690 9.20 -10.92 25.00
N PRO A 691 9.89 -11.17 23.87
CA PRO A 691 9.22 -11.40 22.59
C PRO A 691 8.28 -12.61 22.67
N GLU A 692 7.01 -12.42 22.33
CA GLU A 692 6.01 -13.48 22.32
C GLU A 692 5.86 -14.05 20.91
N GLN A 693 5.79 -15.38 20.80
CA GLN A 693 5.47 -16.04 19.53
C GLN A 693 3.95 -16.15 19.36
N LYS A 694 3.45 -15.64 18.24
CA LYS A 694 2.03 -15.67 17.87
C LYS A 694 1.88 -16.20 16.45
N LYS A 695 0.64 -16.50 16.05
CA LYS A 695 0.32 -17.08 14.73
C LYS A 695 -0.86 -16.35 14.10
N MET A 696 -1.00 -16.47 12.78
CA MET A 696 -2.22 -16.10 12.05
C MET A 696 -2.67 -14.65 12.31
N MET A 697 -1.73 -13.71 12.23
CA MET A 697 -2.00 -12.28 12.39
C MET A 697 -3.15 -11.85 11.46
N ARG A 698 -4.19 -11.22 12.04
CA ARG A 698 -5.34 -10.66 11.31
C ARG A 698 -5.93 -11.58 10.25
N ALA A 699 -5.97 -12.90 10.51
CA ALA A 699 -6.34 -13.88 9.49
C ALA A 699 -7.76 -13.67 8.91
N LYS A 700 -8.72 -13.25 9.74
CA LYS A 700 -10.10 -12.98 9.30
C LYS A 700 -10.16 -11.76 8.39
N GLU A 701 -9.54 -10.66 8.82
CA GLU A 701 -9.50 -9.38 8.11
C GLU A 701 -8.76 -9.53 6.79
N CYS A 702 -7.62 -10.22 6.81
CA CYS A 702 -6.88 -10.44 5.58
C CYS A 702 -7.53 -11.44 4.63
N HIS A 703 -8.38 -12.35 5.10
CA HIS A 703 -9.23 -13.13 4.19
C HIS A 703 -10.26 -12.26 3.46
N LEU A 704 -10.85 -11.27 4.16
CA LEU A 704 -11.74 -10.28 3.56
C LEU A 704 -11.01 -9.54 2.43
N TRP A 705 -9.86 -8.93 2.73
CA TRP A 705 -9.13 -8.08 1.77
C TRP A 705 -8.52 -8.83 0.60
N LYS A 706 -7.98 -10.02 0.83
CA LYS A 706 -7.27 -10.79 -0.21
C LYS A 706 -8.21 -11.57 -1.13
N LYS A 707 -9.39 -11.95 -0.64
CA LYS A 707 -10.28 -12.88 -1.36
C LYS A 707 -11.68 -12.32 -1.56
N LEU A 708 -12.37 -11.92 -0.49
CA LEU A 708 -13.79 -11.57 -0.58
C LEU A 708 -13.99 -10.24 -1.32
N ILE A 709 -13.29 -9.17 -0.93
CA ILE A 709 -13.42 -7.85 -1.56
C ILE A 709 -13.06 -7.87 -3.05
N PRO A 710 -11.92 -8.46 -3.48
CA PRO A 710 -11.61 -8.57 -4.91
C PRO A 710 -12.66 -9.36 -5.72
N ASN A 711 -13.22 -10.44 -5.15
CA ASN A 711 -14.26 -11.21 -5.82
C ASN A 711 -15.57 -10.43 -5.94
N ILE A 712 -15.99 -9.72 -4.88
CA ILE A 712 -17.17 -8.84 -4.91
C ILE A 712 -16.97 -7.76 -5.97
N GLN A 713 -15.79 -7.13 -5.98
CA GLN A 713 -15.45 -6.08 -6.93
C GLN A 713 -15.56 -6.60 -8.37
N LYS A 714 -14.92 -7.73 -8.66
CA LYS A 714 -14.95 -8.35 -9.99
C LYS A 714 -16.38 -8.61 -10.46
N VAL A 715 -17.22 -9.21 -9.62
CA VAL A 715 -18.63 -9.46 -9.97
C VAL A 715 -19.38 -8.15 -10.21
N SER A 716 -19.13 -7.12 -9.41
CA SER A 716 -19.72 -5.80 -9.62
C SER A 716 -19.29 -5.18 -10.96
N ASP A 717 -18.02 -5.30 -11.33
CA ASP A 717 -17.47 -4.75 -12.58
C ASP A 717 -18.02 -5.51 -13.80
N ASP A 718 -18.12 -6.84 -13.72
CA ASP A 718 -18.70 -7.69 -14.77
C ASP A 718 -20.17 -7.31 -15.01
N LEU A 719 -20.94 -7.08 -13.94
CA LEU A 719 -22.33 -6.64 -14.03
C LEU A 719 -22.46 -5.25 -14.65
N LEU A 720 -21.62 -4.29 -14.25
CA LEU A 720 -21.62 -2.93 -14.80
C LEU A 720 -21.27 -2.93 -16.30
N THR A 721 -20.31 -3.76 -16.70
CA THR A 721 -19.93 -3.94 -18.10
C THR A 721 -21.09 -4.53 -18.91
N CYS A 722 -21.84 -5.49 -18.36
CA CYS A 722 -23.05 -6.01 -19.01
C CYS A 722 -24.16 -4.97 -19.18
N VAL A 723 -24.34 -4.08 -18.21
CA VAL A 723 -25.33 -2.99 -18.29
C VAL A 723 -24.94 -1.98 -19.37
N THR A 724 -23.67 -1.59 -19.41
CA THR A 724 -23.16 -0.58 -20.36
C THR A 724 -23.10 -1.09 -21.80
N ALA A 725 -22.70 -2.35 -22.01
CA ALA A 725 -22.58 -2.94 -23.35
C ALA A 725 -23.92 -3.17 -24.06
N ASN A 726 -25.00 -3.40 -23.32
CA ASN A 726 -26.30 -3.73 -23.91
C ASN A 726 -27.19 -2.51 -24.22
N GLY A 727 -26.74 -1.27 -23.97
CA GLY A 727 -27.53 -0.06 -24.19
C GLY A 727 -28.81 0.06 -23.34
N MET A 728 -29.15 -0.99 -22.59
CA MET A 728 -30.16 -0.98 -21.56
C MET A 728 -29.53 -0.39 -20.31
N THR A 729 -29.67 0.92 -20.14
CA THR A 729 -29.77 1.49 -18.79
C THR A 729 -30.90 0.73 -18.10
N LEU A 730 -30.56 -0.31 -17.33
CA LEU A 730 -31.44 -0.75 -16.26
C LEU A 730 -31.50 0.47 -15.32
N HIS A 731 -32.49 1.34 -15.53
CA HIS A 731 -33.13 1.95 -14.37
C HIS A 731 -33.39 0.77 -13.44
N CYS A 732 -32.74 0.74 -12.29
CA CYS A 732 -33.01 -0.22 -11.22
C CYS A 732 -34.51 -0.16 -10.91
N ASN A 733 -35.29 -0.93 -11.65
CA ASN A 733 -36.72 -0.99 -11.53
C ASN A 733 -37.06 -2.41 -11.14
N TYR A 734 -37.40 -2.53 -9.86
CA TYR A 734 -38.16 -3.59 -9.23
C TYR A 734 -37.47 -4.93 -8.98
N THR A 735 -36.44 -5.37 -9.70
CA THR A 735 -35.88 -6.72 -9.45
C THR A 735 -35.14 -6.84 -8.12
N PHE A 736 -34.37 -5.82 -7.73
CA PHE A 736 -33.71 -5.78 -6.42
C PHE A 736 -34.71 -5.62 -5.27
N PHE A 737 -35.75 -4.81 -5.48
CA PHE A 737 -36.88 -4.70 -4.54
C PHE A 737 -37.66 -6.00 -4.42
N ILE A 738 -37.84 -6.77 -5.50
CA ILE A 738 -38.51 -8.08 -5.47
C ILE A 738 -37.65 -9.10 -4.72
N ILE A 739 -36.32 -9.09 -4.88
CA ILE A 739 -35.43 -9.97 -4.10
C ILE A 739 -35.47 -9.61 -2.62
N LEU A 740 -35.46 -8.32 -2.27
CA LEU A 740 -35.65 -7.84 -0.90
C LEU A 740 -37.05 -8.13 -0.34
N LEU A 741 -38.10 -8.06 -1.17
CA LEU A 741 -39.46 -8.42 -0.78
C LEU A 741 -39.58 -9.92 -0.53
N VAL A 742 -38.94 -10.74 -1.37
CA VAL A 742 -38.94 -12.20 -1.21
C VAL A 742 -38.16 -12.59 0.05
N ILE A 743 -37.02 -11.96 0.32
CA ILE A 743 -36.22 -12.22 1.52
C ILE A 743 -36.96 -11.76 2.80
N THR A 744 -37.64 -10.61 2.76
CA THR A 744 -38.42 -10.13 3.91
C THR A 744 -39.71 -10.92 4.12
N LEU A 745 -40.34 -11.44 3.06
CA LEU A 745 -41.53 -12.31 3.15
C LEU A 745 -41.20 -13.76 3.49
N THR A 746 -39.95 -14.23 3.33
CA THR A 746 -39.52 -15.58 3.76
C THR A 746 -39.10 -15.67 5.23
N ASN A 747 -39.00 -14.54 5.94
CA ASN A 747 -38.59 -14.48 7.36
C ASN A 747 -39.69 -13.97 8.30
N TRP A 748 -40.97 -14.11 7.95
CA TRP A 748 -42.13 -13.89 8.83
C TRP A 748 -43.06 -15.10 8.85
#